data_AF-A0A562WP68-F1
#
_entry.id   AF-A0A562WP68-F1
#
_cell.length_a   1.000
_cell.length_b   1.000
_cell.length_c   1.000
_cell.angle_alpha   90.00
_cell.angle_beta   90.00
_cell.angle_gamma   90.00
#
_symmetry.space_group_name_H-M   'P 1'
#
loop_
_entity.id
_entity.type
_entity.pdbx_description
1 polymer ?
#
loop_
_entity_poly.entity_id
_entity_poly.type
_entity_poly.pdbx_seq_one_letter_code
_entity_poly.pdbx_strand_id
1 'polypeptide(L)'
;MTGPVPSRSDSGPTGASVVAFLAPTSRTGRTNLVSNLAWILARTGRRVLVVDAGRGTVRVHEHLRMFHTDEGPVADQLPTELARSLFPASVGPARQFAEQPVLRRYAAPPGRLDVVWMPESTPWPPEEPDDASFTELRRQLRRTEYDVVLLDPVDTDPTVGRWAAVLCEAVVICFPYRYPRLPEVAALARQVHRAAPAGVRLVGVATAVDEPDPARAAQRRDTIRRGLGAALDDSAASFGMALVEVPGSATGQTLAPLLEPSPHRDRLLAAYGDLLRLVTDGALGTAGPEPESLRIRYRYGLGRQAADDQSEIQLAYPARQRPWADWLRAELAAVGVRAQPWPPDDERRRPTGRTTVLAVVPADDSEEQWRDGVVGAVRADPETELLVARTGPATVDALPHEDVRGIDLTGCTEEQARERLRGTLGLAGIRPVPTERPWRPGFPGGREEAPREFQLPARPRLFVGRDRELAELRDLLLAGPPGRPVVVTGPAAVGKTSLVGEYAHRFRWDYDLIVWIAAGGLHDVRAALTELAAELGVEPRGNPVQEVLHELGRRSGQWLVVYDGAGNEELSDLLPGGSGHVVLTRRSDADPTPGAVTVTVGDLVEADAVRLLTARVRGLSRVPATAVVETVGASPLDLRLASGLLGQAGVLLSSAHAVADSRGADTAVPAFCAAVAEPAGEPAAARIVRVAMALMQEDFSGRVAVVVAQMCAFASPLGLSLSILGSRPMRAQVARGLSDADGAMLRADGWEMDRALAAAVRFRLVEVAWGRGGVVRMHPAVQATVLAGMSDQERETRRGQFLLGLADAAPRTIAADSPVRRELHRHLISSGALDVDGPDEVRRWLVEQLEHLIARGDGEAPDALRRWRRALDRWLARHGWQDRFTLRLATRLADVTRSLGHGAEALELSRTALREGTALFGPDHPWVLVTRRGLAGDLRGLGQFRAALVEDQATWRGFRDQFGNDHPETLIAAHNLANSFHLAGRTDEALRVAERARDRRARLFGGHNADTLWLISDIGSFRRDLGDLEEARRLLAEAYRRRGGRGRGDEDTLLLRILRNRAVTERRRGQLDQARKLNGRAYLALRRLVGEQNPLTRSCRLSLAVDYHLARDGEHATRLIEESLAGYEHDLGPAHPFTHICRSLRAVVLRAQGRLDQAVADAEKAAAGLTATLGEPHPWAIGALVNQATVVAAVGGPAAAEDLLRTAVEQGRDFLGPDHPCLRSARRALATVVSAGEVTGQSRESGVSFDFVDMEVPET
;
A
#
# COMPACT_ATOMS: atom_id res chain seq x y z
N MET A 1 -30.93 -23.76 16.61
CA MET A 1 -30.97 -24.81 17.66
C MET A 1 -31.47 -24.15 18.93
N THR A 2 -32.60 -24.62 19.42
CA THR A 2 -33.37 -24.10 20.57
C THR A 2 -32.81 -24.64 21.88
N GLY A 3 -32.03 -23.84 22.61
CA GLY A 3 -31.72 -24.08 24.03
C GLY A 3 -32.75 -23.40 24.94
N PRO A 4 -33.02 -23.92 26.15
CA PRO A 4 -34.00 -23.34 27.06
C PRO A 4 -33.45 -22.06 27.69
N VAL A 5 -34.25 -20.99 27.65
CA VAL A 5 -34.00 -19.72 28.36
C VAL A 5 -34.09 -19.96 29.88
N PRO A 6 -33.17 -19.46 30.71
CA PRO A 6 -33.24 -19.66 32.15
C PRO A 6 -34.42 -18.88 32.76
N SER A 7 -35.19 -19.56 33.61
CA SER A 7 -36.33 -19.01 34.35
C SER A 7 -35.86 -18.00 35.40
N ARG A 8 -36.31 -16.73 35.27
CA ARG A 8 -36.18 -15.70 36.31
C ARG A 8 -36.94 -16.10 37.58
N SER A 9 -36.34 -15.85 38.74
CA SER A 9 -36.92 -16.07 40.07
C SER A 9 -38.05 -15.08 40.37
N ASP A 10 -39.19 -15.61 40.83
CA ASP A 10 -40.41 -14.90 41.22
C ASP A 10 -40.24 -14.04 42.48
N SER A 11 -40.29 -12.70 42.33
CA SER A 11 -40.77 -11.79 43.38
C SER A 11 -41.16 -10.40 42.82
N GLY A 12 -42.45 -10.23 42.45
CA GLY A 12 -43.06 -8.95 42.03
C GLY A 12 -43.76 -9.02 40.66
N PRO A 13 -44.86 -8.28 40.39
CA PRO A 13 -45.87 -8.64 39.39
C PRO A 13 -45.30 -8.65 37.97
N THR A 14 -45.23 -9.84 37.37
CA THR A 14 -44.57 -10.15 36.10
C THR A 14 -45.49 -9.91 34.89
N GLY A 15 -45.70 -8.64 34.53
CA GLY A 15 -46.31 -8.25 33.26
C GLY A 15 -46.05 -6.79 32.91
N ALA A 16 -45.83 -6.49 31.62
CA ALA A 16 -45.66 -5.11 31.13
C ALA A 16 -46.87 -4.23 31.47
N SER A 17 -46.64 -3.07 32.09
CA SER A 17 -47.70 -2.08 32.36
C SER A 17 -48.03 -1.32 31.08
N VAL A 18 -49.30 -1.30 30.67
CA VAL A 18 -49.76 -0.69 29.42
C VAL A 18 -50.55 0.58 29.74
N VAL A 19 -50.09 1.70 29.21
CA VAL A 19 -50.67 3.03 29.43
C VAL A 19 -51.04 3.65 28.08
N ALA A 20 -52.30 4.02 27.91
CA ALA A 20 -52.76 4.69 26.68
C ALA A 20 -52.91 6.19 26.85
N PHE A 21 -52.54 6.95 25.82
CA PHE A 21 -52.65 8.40 25.77
C PHE A 21 -53.73 8.81 24.78
N LEU A 22 -54.79 9.41 25.27
CA LEU A 22 -55.92 9.85 24.47
C LEU A 22 -56.04 11.37 24.50
N ALA A 23 -56.62 11.94 23.46
CA ALA A 23 -56.96 13.34 23.40
C ALA A 23 -58.32 13.49 22.70
N PRO A 24 -59.21 14.38 23.17
CA PRO A 24 -60.51 14.60 22.51
C PRO A 24 -60.37 15.28 21.14
N THR A 25 -59.25 15.96 20.91
CA THR A 25 -58.95 16.70 19.69
C THR A 25 -57.46 16.63 19.37
N SER A 26 -57.07 17.03 18.17
CA SER A 26 -55.65 17.21 17.83
C SER A 26 -54.99 18.39 18.56
N ARG A 27 -53.65 18.47 18.54
CA ARG A 27 -52.82 19.58 19.09
C ARG A 27 -52.92 19.79 20.61
N THR A 28 -53.10 18.73 21.37
CA THR A 28 -53.18 18.76 22.84
C THR A 28 -51.83 18.60 23.54
N GLY A 29 -50.71 18.57 22.81
CA GLY A 29 -49.39 18.29 23.37
C GLY A 29 -49.17 16.83 23.79
N ARG A 30 -50.08 15.92 23.43
CA ARG A 30 -50.02 14.49 23.74
C ARG A 30 -48.69 13.83 23.33
N THR A 31 -48.28 14.00 22.08
CA THR A 31 -47.03 13.40 21.56
C THR A 31 -45.80 13.87 22.34
N ASN A 32 -45.74 15.15 22.76
CA ASN A 32 -44.67 15.64 23.62
C ASN A 32 -44.70 14.91 24.96
N LEU A 33 -45.88 14.82 25.59
CA LEU A 33 -46.05 14.15 26.87
C LEU A 33 -45.58 12.69 26.81
N VAL A 34 -45.99 11.96 25.77
CA VAL A 34 -45.58 10.56 25.53
C VAL A 34 -44.06 10.48 25.37
N SER A 35 -43.46 11.34 24.54
CA SER A 35 -42.01 11.32 24.28
C SER A 35 -41.19 11.58 25.56
N ASN A 36 -41.59 12.58 26.36
CA ASN A 36 -40.92 12.93 27.60
C ASN A 36 -41.11 11.86 28.68
N LEU A 37 -42.32 11.31 28.82
CA LEU A 37 -42.58 10.24 29.79
C LEU A 37 -41.86 8.96 29.41
N ALA A 38 -41.84 8.59 28.13
CA ALA A 38 -41.11 7.41 27.64
C ALA A 38 -39.62 7.49 27.98
N TRP A 39 -39.03 8.67 27.79
CA TRP A 39 -37.65 8.95 28.16
C TRP A 39 -37.40 8.82 29.66
N ILE A 40 -38.24 9.45 30.49
CA ILE A 40 -38.09 9.40 31.95
C ILE A 40 -38.29 7.98 32.48
N LEU A 41 -39.26 7.22 31.93
CA LEU A 41 -39.48 5.83 32.29
C LEU A 41 -38.25 4.97 31.97
N ALA A 42 -37.69 5.11 30.76
CA ALA A 42 -36.44 4.44 30.40
C ALA A 42 -35.30 4.85 31.34
N ARG A 43 -35.32 6.09 31.87
CA ARG A 43 -34.35 6.56 32.88
C ARG A 43 -34.42 5.91 34.24
N THR A 44 -35.55 5.30 34.56
CA THR A 44 -35.67 4.50 35.79
C THR A 44 -35.15 3.06 35.63
N GLY A 45 -34.44 2.75 34.54
CA GLY A 45 -33.92 1.41 34.25
C GLY A 45 -34.93 0.48 33.57
N ARG A 46 -36.07 1.02 33.12
CA ARG A 46 -37.16 0.23 32.53
C ARG A 46 -37.00 0.08 31.01
N ARG A 47 -37.48 -1.05 30.49
CA ARG A 47 -37.61 -1.32 29.05
C ARG A 47 -38.98 -0.80 28.60
N VAL A 48 -38.97 0.24 27.79
CA VAL A 48 -40.16 0.98 27.36
C VAL A 48 -40.39 0.75 25.86
N LEU A 49 -41.60 0.34 25.50
CA LEU A 49 -42.08 0.25 24.13
C LEU A 49 -43.12 1.34 23.89
N VAL A 50 -42.94 2.17 22.87
CA VAL A 50 -43.96 3.12 22.41
C VAL A 50 -44.57 2.60 21.11
N VAL A 51 -45.89 2.44 21.07
CA VAL A 51 -46.64 2.17 19.84
C VAL A 51 -47.17 3.50 19.31
N ASP A 52 -46.49 4.07 18.32
CA ASP A 52 -46.74 5.40 17.77
C ASP A 52 -47.72 5.30 16.59
N ALA A 53 -49.02 5.29 16.90
CA ALA A 53 -50.13 5.12 15.95
C ALA A 53 -50.89 6.42 15.63
N GLY A 54 -50.73 7.46 16.46
CA GLY A 54 -51.11 8.88 16.32
C GLY A 54 -51.83 9.30 15.04
N ARG A 55 -51.27 10.09 14.11
CA ARG A 55 -51.94 10.98 13.12
C ARG A 55 -51.95 12.42 13.62
N GLY A 56 -50.96 13.18 13.16
CA GLY A 56 -50.69 14.54 13.60
C GLY A 56 -49.42 15.08 12.94
N THR A 57 -49.15 16.38 13.11
CA THR A 57 -48.06 17.07 12.38
C THR A 57 -46.64 16.73 12.82
N VAL A 58 -46.45 16.11 14.01
CA VAL A 58 -45.15 15.60 14.49
C VAL A 58 -45.39 14.35 15.33
N ARG A 59 -44.61 13.28 15.11
CA ARG A 59 -44.77 11.95 15.73
C ARG A 59 -43.78 11.72 16.89
N VAL A 60 -43.94 10.64 17.68
CA VAL A 60 -43.02 10.34 18.80
C VAL A 60 -41.63 10.01 18.28
N HIS A 61 -41.54 9.19 17.23
CA HIS A 61 -40.26 8.79 16.66
C HIS A 61 -39.50 9.99 16.04
N GLU A 62 -40.21 11.01 15.55
CA GLU A 62 -39.63 12.26 15.04
C GLU A 62 -39.15 13.17 16.17
N HIS A 63 -39.90 13.23 17.27
CA HIS A 63 -39.43 13.92 18.49
C HIS A 63 -38.13 13.30 18.99
N LEU A 64 -38.02 11.97 19.00
CA LEU A 64 -36.86 11.26 19.52
C LEU A 64 -35.74 11.06 18.50
N ARG A 65 -35.89 11.50 17.23
CA ARG A 65 -34.94 11.21 16.13
C ARG A 65 -33.46 11.46 16.45
N MET A 66 -33.18 12.44 17.31
CA MET A 66 -31.83 12.83 17.72
C MET A 66 -31.15 11.84 18.67
N PHE A 67 -31.89 10.88 19.24
CA PHE A 67 -31.42 9.80 20.12
C PHE A 67 -31.39 8.44 19.41
N HIS A 68 -31.67 8.43 18.12
CA HIS A 68 -31.78 7.22 17.31
C HIS A 68 -30.44 6.49 17.25
N THR A 69 -30.45 5.18 17.46
CA THR A 69 -29.25 4.34 17.39
C THR A 69 -29.34 3.18 16.40
N ASP A 70 -30.54 2.65 16.15
CA ASP A 70 -30.74 1.48 15.31
C ASP A 70 -32.20 1.42 14.81
N GLU A 71 -32.41 0.96 13.57
CA GLU A 71 -33.75 0.72 13.03
C GLU A 71 -33.81 -0.58 12.22
N GLY A 72 -35.00 -1.17 12.15
CA GLY A 72 -35.24 -2.29 11.26
C GLY A 72 -36.67 -2.81 11.30
N PRO A 73 -36.99 -3.83 10.49
CA PRO A 73 -38.33 -4.36 10.38
C PRO A 73 -38.80 -4.91 11.72
N VAL A 74 -40.05 -4.61 12.09
CA VAL A 74 -40.63 -5.09 13.36
C VAL A 74 -40.58 -6.62 13.47
N ALA A 75 -40.75 -7.33 12.36
CA ALA A 75 -40.73 -8.80 12.31
C ALA A 75 -39.39 -9.42 12.72
N ASP A 76 -38.29 -8.70 12.53
CA ASP A 76 -36.94 -9.16 12.85
C ASP A 76 -36.50 -8.79 14.27
N GLN A 77 -37.22 -7.85 14.91
CA GLN A 77 -36.81 -7.25 16.19
C GLN A 77 -37.76 -7.50 17.36
N LEU A 78 -39.05 -7.78 17.10
CA LEU A 78 -40.01 -8.20 18.12
C LEU A 78 -40.26 -9.72 18.06
N PRO A 79 -40.66 -10.36 19.17
CA PRO A 79 -41.13 -11.74 19.14
C PRO A 79 -42.23 -11.91 18.08
N THR A 80 -42.11 -12.94 17.23
CA THR A 80 -42.99 -13.14 16.06
C THR A 80 -44.48 -13.09 16.42
N GLU A 81 -44.88 -13.69 17.54
CA GLU A 81 -46.29 -13.68 17.98
C GLU A 81 -46.74 -12.30 18.46
N LEU A 82 -45.87 -11.52 19.12
CA LEU A 82 -46.16 -10.13 19.49
C LEU A 82 -46.31 -9.26 18.23
N ALA A 83 -45.39 -9.40 17.27
CA ALA A 83 -45.45 -8.69 16.00
C ALA A 83 -46.74 -9.02 15.22
N ARG A 84 -47.20 -10.28 15.24
CA ARG A 84 -48.48 -10.68 14.64
C ARG A 84 -49.70 -10.12 15.37
N SER A 85 -49.71 -10.14 16.70
CA SER A 85 -50.81 -9.61 17.50
C SER A 85 -50.92 -8.09 17.42
N LEU A 86 -49.80 -7.39 17.34
CA LEU A 86 -49.78 -5.95 17.09
C LEU A 86 -50.10 -5.63 15.62
N PHE A 87 -49.71 -6.49 14.67
CA PHE A 87 -49.76 -6.17 13.23
C PHE A 87 -50.21 -7.37 12.36
N PRO A 88 -51.49 -7.79 12.41
CA PRO A 88 -51.95 -9.01 11.72
C PRO A 88 -51.80 -8.94 10.19
N ALA A 89 -51.99 -7.76 9.60
CA ALA A 89 -51.90 -7.52 8.16
C ALA A 89 -50.45 -7.37 7.64
N SER A 90 -49.45 -7.25 8.52
CA SER A 90 -48.06 -6.93 8.15
C SER A 90 -47.14 -8.17 8.08
N VAL A 91 -47.60 -9.33 8.56
CA VAL A 91 -46.78 -10.55 8.75
C VAL A 91 -47.11 -11.66 7.72
N GLY A 92 -47.87 -11.35 6.66
CA GLY A 92 -48.17 -12.28 5.56
C GLY A 92 -47.24 -12.12 4.33
N PRO A 93 -47.13 -13.13 3.45
CA PRO A 93 -46.27 -13.08 2.25
C PRO A 93 -46.73 -12.08 1.15
N ALA A 94 -47.88 -11.42 1.32
CA ALA A 94 -48.41 -10.44 0.38
C ALA A 94 -48.17 -9.00 0.86
N ARG A 95 -47.15 -8.34 0.29
CA ARG A 95 -46.87 -6.91 0.45
C ARG A 95 -48.05 -6.09 -0.10
N GLN A 96 -48.86 -5.45 0.76
CA GLN A 96 -49.92 -4.53 0.33
C GLN A 96 -49.83 -3.11 0.90
N PHE A 97 -48.77 -2.77 1.65
CA PHE A 97 -48.50 -1.38 2.08
C PHE A 97 -47.16 -0.89 1.51
N ALA A 98 -47.10 0.36 1.07
CA ALA A 98 -45.90 0.97 0.48
C ALA A 98 -44.79 1.22 1.51
N GLU A 99 -45.14 1.34 2.81
CA GLU A 99 -44.22 1.45 3.94
C GLU A 99 -44.63 0.42 5.01
N GLN A 100 -43.65 -0.27 5.61
CA GLN A 100 -43.89 -1.24 6.69
C GLN A 100 -43.65 -0.60 8.06
N PRO A 101 -44.30 -1.08 9.14
CA PRO A 101 -43.94 -0.69 10.50
C PRO A 101 -42.45 -0.96 10.77
N VAL A 102 -41.75 0.02 11.33
CA VAL A 102 -40.33 -0.06 11.69
C VAL A 102 -40.18 0.09 13.18
N LEU A 103 -39.36 -0.76 13.80
CA LEU A 103 -38.93 -0.57 15.18
C LEU A 103 -37.66 0.28 15.17
N ARG A 104 -37.72 1.42 15.86
CA ARG A 104 -36.59 2.33 16.06
C ARG A 104 -36.15 2.27 17.51
N ARG A 105 -34.84 2.10 17.73
CA ARG A 105 -34.22 2.08 19.06
C ARG A 105 -33.58 3.41 19.37
N TYR A 106 -33.71 3.83 20.62
CA TYR A 106 -33.20 5.11 21.10
C TYR A 106 -32.32 4.92 22.33
N ALA A 107 -31.19 5.63 22.38
CA ALA A 107 -30.27 5.60 23.51
C ALA A 107 -30.80 6.44 24.69
N ALA A 108 -31.73 5.92 25.47
CA ALA A 108 -32.08 6.46 26.79
C ALA A 108 -31.30 5.71 27.89
N PRO A 109 -30.71 6.36 28.91
CA PRO A 109 -29.92 5.66 29.96
C PRO A 109 -30.82 5.27 31.14
N PRO A 110 -30.58 4.27 32.03
CA PRO A 110 -29.95 2.97 31.79
C PRO A 110 -30.95 1.93 31.21
N GLY A 111 -32.22 2.27 31.01
CA GLY A 111 -33.22 1.38 30.42
C GLY A 111 -33.17 1.32 28.89
N ARG A 112 -34.21 0.73 28.29
CA ARG A 112 -34.34 0.62 26.81
C ARG A 112 -35.55 1.41 26.36
N LEU A 113 -35.43 2.14 25.25
CA LEU A 113 -36.55 2.86 24.64
C LEU A 113 -36.66 2.49 23.17
N ASP A 114 -37.75 1.80 22.84
CA ASP A 114 -38.07 1.41 21.47
C ASP A 114 -39.38 2.07 21.05
N VAL A 115 -39.43 2.58 19.83
CA VAL A 115 -40.65 3.15 19.23
C VAL A 115 -40.98 2.34 17.99
N VAL A 116 -42.16 1.76 17.97
CA VAL A 116 -42.73 1.20 16.74
C VAL A 116 -43.49 2.31 16.04
N TRP A 117 -42.93 2.76 14.94
CA TRP A 117 -43.57 3.75 14.08
C TRP A 117 -44.55 3.06 13.14
N MET A 118 -45.79 3.53 13.15
CA MET A 118 -46.84 3.05 12.24
C MET A 118 -47.08 4.06 11.10
N PRO A 119 -47.00 3.61 9.82
CA PRO A 119 -47.44 4.39 8.67
C PRO A 119 -48.92 4.74 8.76
N GLU A 120 -49.34 5.88 8.21
CA GLU A 120 -50.73 6.37 8.29
C GLU A 120 -51.75 5.40 7.67
N SER A 121 -51.31 4.60 6.70
CA SER A 121 -52.10 3.57 6.02
C SER A 121 -52.36 2.33 6.87
N THR A 122 -51.66 2.15 7.99
CA THR A 122 -51.81 0.98 8.85
C THR A 122 -52.88 1.25 9.91
N PRO A 123 -54.02 0.53 9.93
CA PRO A 123 -55.05 0.71 10.93
C PRO A 123 -54.57 0.26 12.32
N TRP A 124 -54.82 1.08 13.35
CA TRP A 124 -54.58 0.75 14.75
C TRP A 124 -55.71 1.31 15.62
N PRO A 125 -56.40 0.48 16.43
CA PRO A 125 -56.22 -0.98 16.57
C PRO A 125 -56.52 -1.76 15.26
N PRO A 126 -56.08 -3.03 15.13
CA PRO A 126 -56.32 -3.84 13.92
C PRO A 126 -57.82 -3.98 13.58
N GLU A 127 -58.17 -4.06 12.28
CA GLU A 127 -59.56 -4.20 11.83
C GLU A 127 -60.17 -5.58 12.22
N GLU A 128 -61.45 -5.59 12.62
CA GLU A 128 -62.20 -6.67 13.32
C GLU A 128 -61.75 -6.96 14.77
N PRO A 129 -61.89 -5.99 15.70
CA PRO A 129 -61.52 -6.17 17.10
C PRO A 129 -62.52 -7.08 17.82
N ASP A 130 -62.28 -8.38 17.83
CA ASP A 130 -62.92 -9.26 18.81
C ASP A 130 -62.17 -9.20 20.15
N ASP A 131 -62.90 -9.43 21.25
CA ASP A 131 -62.31 -9.38 22.60
C ASP A 131 -61.19 -10.43 22.77
N ALA A 132 -61.21 -11.49 21.96
CA ALA A 132 -60.18 -12.53 21.92
C ALA A 132 -58.83 -12.00 21.42
N SER A 133 -58.82 -11.17 20.37
CA SER A 133 -57.60 -10.59 19.79
C SER A 133 -56.91 -9.61 20.75
N PHE A 134 -57.67 -8.77 21.47
CA PHE A 134 -57.09 -7.90 22.49
C PHE A 134 -56.62 -8.67 23.72
N THR A 135 -57.33 -9.74 24.11
CA THR A 135 -56.89 -10.62 25.20
C THR A 135 -55.58 -11.33 24.84
N GLU A 136 -55.44 -11.75 23.59
CA GLU A 136 -54.23 -12.36 23.05
C GLU A 136 -53.07 -11.35 22.99
N LEU A 137 -53.30 -10.14 22.48
CA LEU A 137 -52.32 -9.07 22.48
C LEU A 137 -51.85 -8.73 23.91
N ARG A 138 -52.79 -8.63 24.86
CA ARG A 138 -52.49 -8.43 26.28
C ARG A 138 -51.61 -9.54 26.84
N ARG A 139 -51.90 -10.79 26.47
CA ARG A 139 -51.11 -11.97 26.86
C ARG A 139 -49.69 -11.92 26.28
N GLN A 140 -49.54 -11.52 25.02
CA GLN A 140 -48.24 -11.37 24.38
C GLN A 140 -47.44 -10.23 25.03
N LEU A 141 -48.04 -9.05 25.24
CA LEU A 141 -47.41 -7.91 25.91
C LEU A 141 -46.85 -8.27 27.30
N ARG A 142 -47.60 -9.06 28.09
CA ARG A 142 -47.13 -9.57 29.39
C ARG A 142 -45.94 -10.53 29.32
N ARG A 143 -45.74 -11.21 28.19
CA ARG A 143 -44.62 -12.14 27.96
C ARG A 143 -43.43 -11.49 27.27
N THR A 144 -43.51 -10.19 26.97
CA THR A 144 -42.41 -9.46 26.34
C THR A 144 -41.30 -9.13 27.33
N GLU A 145 -40.19 -8.69 26.77
CA GLU A 145 -39.12 -8.07 27.52
C GLU A 145 -39.40 -6.60 27.88
N TYR A 146 -40.58 -6.03 27.67
CA TYR A 146 -40.84 -4.64 28.05
C TYR A 146 -41.48 -4.57 29.43
N ASP A 147 -41.09 -3.57 30.23
CA ASP A 147 -41.64 -3.32 31.56
C ASP A 147 -42.83 -2.33 31.47
N VAL A 148 -42.80 -1.42 30.50
CA VAL A 148 -43.86 -0.43 30.25
C VAL A 148 -44.12 -0.29 28.75
N VAL A 149 -45.39 -0.24 28.36
CA VAL A 149 -45.84 -0.05 26.99
C VAL A 149 -46.73 1.19 26.92
N LEU A 150 -46.32 2.18 26.14
CA LEU A 150 -47.08 3.41 25.94
C LEU A 150 -47.79 3.35 24.58
N LEU A 151 -49.11 3.43 24.60
CA LEU A 151 -49.94 3.47 23.39
C LEU A 151 -50.27 4.93 23.07
N ASP A 152 -49.84 5.41 21.90
CA ASP A 152 -50.23 6.69 21.34
C ASP A 152 -51.16 6.46 20.12
N PRO A 153 -52.45 6.16 20.32
CA PRO A 153 -53.41 5.82 19.26
C PRO A 153 -53.92 7.05 18.47
N VAL A 154 -54.74 6.81 17.45
CA VAL A 154 -55.43 7.89 16.70
C VAL A 154 -56.44 8.63 17.59
N ASP A 155 -56.53 9.96 17.46
CA ASP A 155 -57.32 10.87 18.33
C ASP A 155 -58.85 10.60 18.33
N THR A 156 -59.39 9.74 17.46
CA THR A 156 -60.86 9.63 17.23
C THR A 156 -61.34 8.19 17.02
N ASP A 157 -60.80 7.23 17.77
CA ASP A 157 -61.24 5.82 17.69
C ASP A 157 -62.54 5.57 18.49
N PRO A 158 -63.66 5.19 17.83
CA PRO A 158 -64.93 4.89 18.51
C PRO A 158 -64.87 3.61 19.36
N THR A 159 -63.86 2.75 19.16
CA THR A 159 -63.67 1.49 19.89
C THR A 159 -62.78 1.63 21.13
N VAL A 160 -62.30 2.84 21.43
CA VAL A 160 -61.38 3.14 22.55
C VAL A 160 -61.78 2.54 23.88
N GLY A 161 -63.07 2.56 24.22
CA GLY A 161 -63.56 1.95 25.45
C GLY A 161 -63.28 0.43 25.52
N ARG A 162 -63.46 -0.29 24.41
CA ARG A 162 -63.33 -1.76 24.37
C ARG A 162 -61.89 -2.21 24.53
N TRP A 163 -60.97 -1.65 23.75
CA TRP A 163 -59.57 -2.08 23.84
C TRP A 163 -58.85 -1.50 25.04
N ALA A 164 -59.17 -0.28 25.50
CA ALA A 164 -58.56 0.27 26.70
C ALA A 164 -58.94 -0.54 27.95
N ALA A 165 -60.17 -1.07 28.00
CA ALA A 165 -60.64 -1.94 29.07
C ALA A 165 -59.86 -3.27 29.17
N VAL A 166 -59.44 -3.83 28.03
CA VAL A 166 -58.72 -5.11 27.97
C VAL A 166 -57.20 -4.93 28.09
N LEU A 167 -56.67 -3.89 27.43
CA LEU A 167 -55.23 -3.73 27.25
C LEU A 167 -54.56 -2.91 28.36
N CYS A 168 -55.21 -1.90 28.93
CA CYS A 168 -54.55 -0.85 29.71
C CYS A 168 -54.79 -0.94 31.22
N GLU A 169 -53.79 -0.57 32.01
CA GLU A 169 -53.90 -0.34 33.46
C GLU A 169 -54.25 1.11 33.77
N ALA A 170 -53.82 2.03 32.91
CA ALA A 170 -54.10 3.45 33.04
C ALA A 170 -54.36 4.09 31.67
N VAL A 171 -55.27 5.05 31.64
CA VAL A 171 -55.56 5.88 30.47
C VAL A 171 -55.38 7.34 30.84
N VAL A 172 -54.50 7.99 30.09
CA VAL A 172 -54.14 9.39 30.24
C VAL A 172 -54.90 10.21 29.21
N ILE A 173 -55.76 11.13 29.65
CA ILE A 173 -56.54 12.01 28.77
C ILE A 173 -55.89 13.39 28.76
N CYS A 174 -55.24 13.73 27.64
CA CYS A 174 -54.50 14.96 27.44
C CYS A 174 -55.41 16.06 26.88
N PHE A 175 -55.36 17.25 27.49
CA PHE A 175 -56.06 18.43 26.99
C PHE A 175 -55.27 19.72 27.30
N PRO A 176 -55.38 20.77 26.46
CA PRO A 176 -54.60 21.97 26.63
C PRO A 176 -55.16 22.83 27.78
N TYR A 177 -54.29 23.30 28.67
CA TYR A 177 -54.65 24.07 29.87
C TYR A 177 -55.47 25.34 29.55
N ARG A 178 -55.19 25.99 28.42
CA ARG A 178 -55.88 27.24 28.03
C ARG A 178 -57.29 27.03 27.50
N TYR A 179 -57.54 25.93 26.79
CA TYR A 179 -58.80 25.63 26.09
C TYR A 179 -59.19 24.15 26.22
N PRO A 180 -59.53 23.69 27.43
CA PRO A 180 -59.49 22.27 27.76
C PRO A 180 -60.66 21.42 27.21
N ARG A 181 -61.72 22.04 26.66
CA ARG A 181 -62.92 21.35 26.12
C ARG A 181 -63.47 20.25 27.05
N LEU A 182 -63.72 20.62 28.31
CA LEU A 182 -64.07 19.70 29.40
C LEU A 182 -65.22 18.71 29.09
N PRO A 183 -66.29 19.07 28.35
CA PRO A 183 -67.34 18.12 27.99
C PRO A 183 -66.85 16.94 27.12
N GLU A 184 -65.93 17.21 26.17
CA GLU A 184 -65.36 16.18 25.29
C GLU A 184 -64.39 15.28 26.08
N VAL A 185 -63.59 15.87 26.98
CA VAL A 185 -62.72 15.15 27.93
C VAL A 185 -63.55 14.22 28.82
N ALA A 186 -64.67 14.72 29.37
CA ALA A 186 -65.56 13.94 30.21
C ALA A 186 -66.29 12.84 29.42
N ALA A 187 -66.69 13.09 28.18
CA ALA A 187 -67.31 12.08 27.31
C ALA A 187 -66.38 10.89 27.05
N LEU A 188 -65.10 11.18 26.76
CA LEU A 188 -64.07 10.17 26.54
C LEU A 188 -63.75 9.39 27.83
N ALA A 189 -63.65 10.08 28.96
CA ALA A 189 -63.49 9.45 30.28
C ALA A 189 -64.65 8.52 30.62
N ARG A 190 -65.90 8.96 30.39
CA ARG A 190 -67.11 8.15 30.58
C ARG A 190 -67.16 6.96 29.62
N GLN A 191 -66.62 7.07 28.41
CA GLN A 191 -66.56 5.97 27.44
C GLN A 191 -65.63 4.86 27.93
N VAL A 192 -64.46 5.21 28.45
CA VAL A 192 -63.51 4.25 29.04
C VAL A 192 -64.05 3.68 30.36
N HIS A 193 -64.57 4.52 31.24
CA HIS A 193 -65.12 4.07 32.53
C HIS A 193 -66.31 3.12 32.37
N ARG A 194 -67.22 3.38 31.43
CA ARG A 194 -68.36 2.47 31.15
C ARG A 194 -67.91 1.10 30.66
N ALA A 195 -66.81 1.03 29.91
CA ALA A 195 -66.26 -0.23 29.42
C ALA A 195 -65.43 -0.97 30.48
N ALA A 196 -64.86 -0.27 31.47
CA ALA A 196 -64.10 -0.85 32.58
C ALA A 196 -64.35 -0.14 33.93
N PRO A 197 -65.52 -0.37 34.58
CA PRO A 197 -65.94 0.41 35.75
C PRO A 197 -65.04 0.27 36.99
N ALA A 198 -64.26 -0.80 37.10
CA ALA A 198 -63.40 -1.09 38.25
C ALA A 198 -61.94 -1.46 37.89
N GLY A 199 -61.53 -1.30 36.62
CA GLY A 199 -60.28 -1.89 36.11
C GLY A 199 -59.21 -0.91 35.60
N VAL A 200 -59.58 0.26 35.07
CA VAL A 200 -58.66 1.18 34.39
C VAL A 200 -58.57 2.52 35.14
N ARG A 201 -57.36 2.95 35.51
CA ARG A 201 -57.14 4.26 36.15
C ARG A 201 -57.25 5.39 35.14
N LEU A 202 -58.06 6.41 35.44
CA LEU A 202 -58.22 7.59 34.59
C LEU A 202 -57.41 8.77 35.13
N VAL A 203 -56.51 9.31 34.30
CA VAL A 203 -55.66 10.46 34.63
C VAL A 203 -55.90 11.57 33.60
N GLY A 204 -56.43 12.71 34.04
CA GLY A 204 -56.51 13.92 33.22
C GLY A 204 -55.20 14.69 33.27
N VAL A 205 -54.64 15.05 32.11
CA VAL A 205 -53.41 15.84 32.03
C VAL A 205 -53.66 17.14 31.31
N ALA A 206 -53.53 18.25 32.05
CA ALA A 206 -53.53 19.58 31.49
C ALA A 206 -52.11 19.91 30.99
N THR A 207 -51.96 20.01 29.67
CA THR A 207 -50.67 20.28 29.01
C THR A 207 -50.48 21.77 28.73
N ALA A 208 -49.23 22.17 28.53
CA ALA A 208 -48.83 23.54 28.20
C ALA A 208 -49.30 24.58 29.24
N VAL A 209 -49.10 24.27 30.53
CA VAL A 209 -49.39 25.19 31.63
C VAL A 209 -48.32 26.27 31.65
N ASP A 210 -48.70 27.47 31.21
CA ASP A 210 -47.85 28.66 31.20
C ASP A 210 -48.67 29.85 31.71
N GLU A 211 -48.90 29.85 33.04
CA GLU A 211 -49.55 30.92 33.78
C GLU A 211 -48.62 31.34 34.94
N PRO A 212 -47.88 32.45 34.79
CA PRO A 212 -46.93 32.89 35.80
C PRO A 212 -47.58 33.49 37.05
N ASP A 213 -48.86 33.88 37.00
CA ASP A 213 -49.61 34.38 38.16
C ASP A 213 -50.22 33.23 38.99
N PRO A 214 -49.76 32.99 40.23
CA PRO A 214 -50.22 31.89 41.08
C PRO A 214 -51.72 31.94 41.40
N ALA A 215 -52.30 33.15 41.50
CA ALA A 215 -53.72 33.33 41.84
C ALA A 215 -54.61 32.98 40.65
N ARG A 216 -54.24 33.42 39.44
CA ARG A 216 -54.93 33.02 38.19
C ARG A 216 -54.77 31.54 37.90
N ALA A 217 -53.58 30.99 38.14
CA ALA A 217 -53.35 29.57 38.01
C ALA A 217 -54.26 28.77 38.97
N ALA A 218 -54.35 29.16 40.25
CA ALA A 218 -55.26 28.54 41.21
C ALA A 218 -56.73 28.64 40.80
N GLN A 219 -57.20 29.81 40.38
CA GLN A 219 -58.59 30.01 39.94
C GLN A 219 -58.93 29.14 38.73
N ARG A 220 -58.03 29.06 37.75
CA ARG A 220 -58.22 28.25 36.54
C ARG A 220 -58.16 26.75 36.85
N ARG A 221 -57.30 26.32 37.77
CA ARG A 221 -57.29 24.93 38.31
C ARG A 221 -58.64 24.56 38.91
N ASP A 222 -59.19 25.40 39.76
CA ASP A 222 -60.50 25.15 40.38
C ASP A 222 -61.64 25.18 39.37
N THR A 223 -61.50 25.95 38.28
CA THR A 223 -62.46 25.96 37.17
C THR A 223 -62.41 24.65 36.38
N ILE A 224 -61.20 24.15 36.07
CA ILE A 224 -61.01 22.87 35.39
C ILE A 224 -61.52 21.70 36.25
N ARG A 225 -61.16 21.67 37.54
CA ARG A 225 -61.62 20.62 38.48
C ARG A 225 -63.14 20.61 38.63
N ARG A 226 -63.76 21.77 38.89
CA ARG A 226 -65.23 21.85 39.03
C ARG A 226 -65.95 21.53 37.73
N GLY A 227 -65.44 22.01 36.59
CA GLY A 227 -66.02 21.73 35.29
C GLY A 227 -65.93 20.25 34.90
N LEU A 228 -64.83 19.57 35.22
CA LEU A 228 -64.70 18.12 35.05
C LEU A 228 -65.59 17.37 36.02
N GLY A 229 -65.59 17.72 37.31
CA GLY A 229 -66.46 17.09 38.31
C GLY A 229 -67.94 17.16 37.90
N ALA A 230 -68.44 18.35 37.55
CA ALA A 230 -69.81 18.54 37.08
C ALA A 230 -70.10 17.75 35.79
N ALA A 231 -69.13 17.65 34.87
CA ALA A 231 -69.26 16.86 33.66
C ALA A 231 -69.11 15.34 33.90
N LEU A 232 -68.60 14.89 35.03
CA LEU A 232 -68.45 13.46 35.35
C LEU A 232 -69.60 12.96 36.26
N ASP A 233 -70.21 13.84 37.07
CA ASP A 233 -71.27 13.55 38.05
C ASP A 233 -72.68 13.36 37.47
N ASP A 234 -72.90 13.61 36.17
CA ASP A 234 -74.24 13.55 35.53
C ASP A 234 -74.78 12.11 35.29
N SER A 235 -74.22 11.10 35.98
CA SER A 235 -74.72 9.71 35.99
C SER A 235 -74.43 9.03 37.33
N ALA A 236 -75.26 8.06 37.74
CA ALA A 236 -75.33 7.45 39.08
C ALA A 236 -74.09 6.66 39.58
N ALA A 237 -72.88 6.89 39.04
CA ALA A 237 -71.62 6.36 39.52
C ALA A 237 -70.56 7.47 39.57
N SER A 238 -70.25 7.95 40.77
CA SER A 238 -69.11 8.87 41.00
C SER A 238 -67.81 8.09 40.78
N PHE A 239 -67.10 8.36 39.69
CA PHE A 239 -65.75 7.84 39.46
C PHE A 239 -64.70 8.96 39.48
N GLY A 240 -63.60 8.73 40.20
CA GLY A 240 -62.54 9.72 40.37
C GLY A 240 -61.58 9.74 39.18
N MET A 241 -61.27 10.94 38.69
CA MET A 241 -60.18 11.19 37.74
C MET A 241 -59.11 12.06 38.40
N ALA A 242 -57.86 11.58 38.46
CA ALA A 242 -56.75 12.37 38.98
C ALA A 242 -56.31 13.42 37.96
N LEU A 243 -55.97 14.64 38.39
CA LEU A 243 -55.55 15.74 37.51
C LEU A 243 -54.06 16.05 37.72
N VAL A 244 -53.28 16.02 36.65
CA VAL A 244 -51.87 16.43 36.62
C VAL A 244 -51.69 17.63 35.70
N GLU A 245 -50.84 18.57 36.11
CA GLU A 245 -50.49 19.76 35.34
C GLU A 245 -49.04 19.68 34.91
N VAL A 246 -48.80 19.72 33.60
CA VAL A 246 -47.45 19.67 33.04
C VAL A 246 -47.09 21.06 32.51
N PRO A 247 -46.13 21.76 33.16
CA PRO A 247 -45.63 23.04 32.68
C PRO A 247 -45.06 22.93 31.26
N GLY A 248 -45.13 24.00 30.47
CA GLY A 248 -44.38 24.07 29.21
C GLY A 248 -45.01 24.93 28.13
N SER A 249 -44.26 25.16 27.06
CA SER A 249 -44.72 25.90 25.88
C SER A 249 -45.43 24.96 24.90
N ALA A 250 -46.50 25.46 24.25
CA ALA A 250 -47.22 24.73 23.20
C ALA A 250 -46.39 24.52 21.91
N THR A 251 -45.12 24.93 21.89
CA THR A 251 -44.24 24.96 20.70
C THR A 251 -43.54 23.64 20.39
N GLY A 252 -43.76 22.57 21.17
CA GLY A 252 -43.28 21.23 20.75
C GLY A 252 -41.82 20.94 21.04
N GLN A 253 -41.25 21.44 22.14
CA GLN A 253 -39.86 21.12 22.47
C GLN A 253 -39.67 19.62 22.80
N THR A 254 -38.80 18.94 22.05
CA THR A 254 -38.32 17.59 22.34
C THR A 254 -37.63 17.52 23.71
N LEU A 255 -37.99 16.52 24.53
CA LEU A 255 -37.34 16.20 25.82
C LEU A 255 -37.06 17.42 26.73
N ALA A 256 -38.08 18.22 27.02
CA ALA A 256 -37.97 19.44 27.82
C ALA A 256 -37.30 19.23 29.22
N PRO A 257 -37.58 18.17 29.99
CA PRO A 257 -36.88 17.88 31.25
C PRO A 257 -35.36 17.73 31.08
N LEU A 258 -34.89 17.24 29.94
CA LEU A 258 -33.46 17.13 29.62
C LEU A 258 -32.88 18.48 29.19
N LEU A 259 -33.62 19.26 28.37
CA LEU A 259 -33.07 20.44 27.70
C LEU A 259 -33.19 21.76 28.47
N GLU A 260 -34.16 21.90 29.37
CA GLU A 260 -34.45 23.15 30.07
C GLU A 260 -33.43 23.45 31.19
N PRO A 261 -33.10 24.72 31.46
CA PRO A 261 -32.24 25.10 32.58
C PRO A 261 -33.00 25.06 33.93
N SER A 262 -32.29 24.87 35.03
CA SER A 262 -32.83 25.10 36.37
C SER A 262 -33.18 26.58 36.56
N PRO A 263 -34.30 26.95 37.21
CA PRO A 263 -35.23 26.12 37.99
C PRO A 263 -36.46 25.59 37.23
N HIS A 264 -36.61 25.89 35.93
CA HIS A 264 -37.77 25.43 35.15
C HIS A 264 -37.78 23.90 34.99
N ARG A 265 -36.59 23.32 34.82
CA ARG A 265 -36.35 21.87 34.81
C ARG A 265 -36.93 21.16 36.03
N ASP A 266 -36.65 21.68 37.22
CA ASP A 266 -37.01 21.00 38.47
C ASP A 266 -38.54 20.96 38.65
N ARG A 267 -39.25 21.97 38.13
CA ARG A 267 -40.72 21.98 38.04
C ARG A 267 -41.26 20.96 37.02
N LEU A 268 -40.58 20.79 35.88
CA LEU A 268 -40.94 19.77 34.90
C LEU A 268 -40.75 18.36 35.47
N LEU A 269 -39.61 18.08 36.09
CA LEU A 269 -39.32 16.78 36.72
C LEU A 269 -40.33 16.44 37.82
N ALA A 270 -40.73 17.42 38.63
CA ALA A 270 -41.78 17.24 39.64
C ALA A 270 -43.14 16.86 39.00
N ALA A 271 -43.57 17.57 37.96
CA ALA A 271 -44.83 17.29 37.25
C ALA A 271 -44.83 15.91 36.57
N TYR A 272 -43.72 15.51 35.95
CA TYR A 272 -43.59 14.16 35.40
C TYR A 272 -43.47 13.09 36.50
N GLY A 273 -42.89 13.41 37.65
CA GLY A 273 -42.90 12.55 38.84
C GLY A 273 -44.32 12.26 39.35
N ASP A 274 -45.17 13.28 39.40
CA ASP A 274 -46.60 13.11 39.75
C ASP A 274 -47.34 12.25 38.73
N LEU A 275 -47.07 12.45 37.43
CA LEU A 275 -47.64 11.62 36.37
C LEU A 275 -47.19 10.17 36.48
N LEU A 276 -45.90 9.92 36.67
CA LEU A 276 -45.33 8.57 36.89
C LEU A 276 -46.02 7.85 38.04
N ARG A 277 -46.19 8.54 39.17
CA ARG A 277 -46.85 7.99 40.36
C ARG A 277 -48.27 7.53 40.08
N LEU A 278 -49.00 8.27 39.25
CA LEU A 278 -50.39 7.94 38.91
C LEU A 278 -50.52 6.84 37.86
N VAL A 279 -49.66 6.83 36.83
CA VAL A 279 -49.73 5.81 35.76
C VAL A 279 -49.17 4.46 36.20
N THR A 280 -48.21 4.45 37.14
CA THR A 280 -47.56 3.22 37.66
C THR A 280 -48.12 2.70 38.98
N ASP A 281 -49.25 3.22 39.46
CA ASP A 281 -49.85 2.85 40.76
C ASP A 281 -48.96 3.08 41.98
N GLY A 282 -48.15 4.14 41.93
CA GLY A 282 -47.19 4.47 42.98
C GLY A 282 -45.90 3.64 42.94
N ALA A 283 -45.72 2.73 41.99
CA ALA A 283 -44.50 1.94 41.85
C ALA A 283 -43.25 2.79 41.51
N LEU A 284 -43.44 3.93 40.83
CA LEU A 284 -42.40 4.92 40.55
C LEU A 284 -42.85 6.31 41.00
N GLY A 285 -42.05 7.00 41.83
CA GLY A 285 -42.44 8.25 42.48
C GLY A 285 -41.59 9.50 42.16
N THR A 286 -40.40 9.35 41.59
CA THR A 286 -39.47 10.47 41.34
C THR A 286 -38.82 10.38 39.96
N ALA A 287 -38.80 11.50 39.24
CA ALA A 287 -37.95 11.69 38.06
C ALA A 287 -36.67 12.40 38.52
N GLY A 288 -35.58 11.66 38.71
CA GLY A 288 -34.27 12.25 39.05
C GLY A 288 -33.69 13.07 37.88
N PRO A 289 -32.90 14.11 38.13
CA PRO A 289 -32.26 14.89 37.07
C PRO A 289 -31.21 14.06 36.31
N GLU A 290 -31.03 14.32 35.02
CA GLU A 290 -29.98 13.70 34.22
C GLU A 290 -28.57 14.17 34.62
N PRO A 291 -27.53 13.33 34.42
CA PRO A 291 -26.15 13.75 34.61
C PRO A 291 -25.85 15.02 33.83
N GLU A 292 -25.17 15.94 34.48
CA GLU A 292 -24.93 17.27 33.93
C GLU A 292 -24.05 17.24 32.67
N SER A 293 -23.09 16.32 32.61
CA SER A 293 -22.25 16.07 31.42
C SER A 293 -23.07 15.65 30.20
N LEU A 294 -24.05 14.77 30.40
CA LEU A 294 -24.98 14.33 29.35
C LEU A 294 -25.84 15.50 28.85
N ARG A 295 -26.32 16.33 29.77
CA ARG A 295 -27.13 17.51 29.48
C ARG A 295 -26.37 18.54 28.64
N ILE A 296 -25.12 18.81 29.00
CA ILE A 296 -24.24 19.74 28.26
C ILE A 296 -24.06 19.26 26.82
N ARG A 297 -23.75 17.96 26.62
CA ARG A 297 -23.56 17.41 25.26
C ARG A 297 -24.82 17.45 24.40
N TYR A 298 -26.00 17.12 24.95
CA TYR A 298 -27.24 17.22 24.19
C TYR A 298 -27.62 18.66 23.83
N ARG A 299 -27.40 19.62 24.75
CA ARG A 299 -27.63 21.04 24.47
C ARG A 299 -26.67 21.57 23.40
N TYR A 300 -25.40 21.13 23.43
CA TYR A 300 -24.43 21.41 22.38
C TYR A 300 -24.83 20.78 21.03
N GLY A 301 -25.22 19.51 21.02
CA GLY A 301 -25.69 18.80 19.83
C GLY A 301 -26.89 19.44 19.13
N LEU A 302 -27.68 20.22 19.88
CA LEU A 302 -28.83 20.98 19.40
C LEU A 302 -28.54 22.47 19.10
N GLY A 303 -27.29 22.92 19.19
CA GLY A 303 -26.93 24.32 18.97
C GLY A 303 -27.52 25.30 20.00
N ARG A 304 -27.95 24.80 21.17
CA ARG A 304 -28.52 25.61 22.27
C ARG A 304 -27.46 26.12 23.24
N GLN A 305 -26.21 25.72 23.05
CA GLN A 305 -25.04 26.13 23.82
C GLN A 305 -23.81 26.10 22.89
N ALA A 306 -22.87 27.04 23.08
CA ALA A 306 -21.61 27.05 22.35
C ALA A 306 -20.71 25.89 22.81
N ALA A 307 -19.74 25.50 21.96
CA ALA A 307 -18.69 24.57 22.36
C ALA A 307 -17.82 25.26 23.43
N ASP A 308 -18.02 24.92 24.70
CA ASP A 308 -17.12 25.30 25.80
C ASP A 308 -16.13 24.17 26.13
N ASP A 309 -15.07 24.51 26.88
CA ASP A 309 -14.02 23.60 27.38
C ASP A 309 -14.54 22.34 28.12
N GLN A 310 -15.82 22.30 28.51
CA GLN A 310 -16.44 21.17 29.21
C GLN A 310 -16.92 20.01 28.29
N SER A 311 -16.60 20.05 27.00
CA SER A 311 -16.93 19.01 26.01
C SER A 311 -15.78 18.02 25.80
N GLU A 312 -15.03 17.70 26.87
CA GLU A 312 -13.89 16.79 26.82
C GLU A 312 -14.31 15.36 27.21
N ILE A 313 -13.93 14.38 26.39
CA ILE A 313 -14.13 12.95 26.66
C ILE A 313 -12.77 12.33 26.98
N GLN A 314 -12.66 11.68 28.13
CA GLN A 314 -11.49 10.87 28.49
C GLN A 314 -11.64 9.48 27.86
N LEU A 315 -10.65 9.03 27.11
CA LEU A 315 -10.69 7.79 26.35
C LEU A 315 -9.76 6.76 26.97
N ALA A 316 -10.34 5.72 27.59
CA ALA A 316 -9.60 4.60 28.14
C ALA A 316 -9.59 3.44 27.13
N TYR A 317 -8.42 2.92 26.80
CA TYR A 317 -8.31 1.76 25.90
C TYR A 317 -7.02 0.96 26.20
N PRO A 318 -7.03 -0.38 26.08
CA PRO A 318 -5.81 -1.15 26.11
C PRO A 318 -5.01 -0.89 24.82
N ALA A 319 -3.70 -1.05 24.84
CA ALA A 319 -2.83 -0.67 23.72
C ALA A 319 -3.17 -1.36 22.39
N ARG A 320 -3.72 -2.58 22.42
CA ARG A 320 -4.23 -3.30 21.24
C ARG A 320 -5.40 -2.60 20.55
N GLN A 321 -6.17 -1.81 21.30
CA GLN A 321 -7.33 -1.05 20.83
C GLN A 321 -6.99 0.37 20.36
N ARG A 322 -5.69 0.71 20.24
CA ARG A 322 -5.26 2.01 19.72
C ARG A 322 -5.86 2.38 18.35
N PRO A 323 -6.04 1.47 17.37
CA PRO A 323 -6.70 1.81 16.10
C PRO A 323 -8.13 2.35 16.30
N TRP A 324 -8.93 1.71 17.17
CA TRP A 324 -10.26 2.19 17.53
C TRP A 324 -10.19 3.53 18.24
N ALA A 325 -9.21 3.72 19.13
CA ALA A 325 -9.02 4.99 19.80
C ALA A 325 -8.68 6.13 18.83
N ASP A 326 -7.79 5.91 17.87
CA ASP A 326 -7.43 6.90 16.85
C ASP A 326 -8.65 7.28 15.99
N TRP A 327 -9.43 6.29 15.55
CA TRP A 327 -10.66 6.51 14.77
C TRP A 327 -11.71 7.28 15.58
N LEU A 328 -12.00 6.87 16.82
CA LEU A 328 -12.95 7.56 17.71
C LEU A 328 -12.53 9.02 17.95
N ARG A 329 -11.24 9.28 18.18
CA ARG A 329 -10.73 10.65 18.36
C ARG A 329 -10.89 11.50 17.11
N ALA A 330 -10.74 10.93 15.92
CA ALA A 330 -10.96 11.64 14.67
C ALA A 330 -12.45 11.96 14.45
N GLU A 331 -13.33 11.00 14.71
CA GLU A 331 -14.78 11.17 14.59
C GLU A 331 -15.34 12.20 15.58
N LEU A 332 -14.87 12.19 16.82
CA LEU A 332 -15.27 13.17 17.83
C LEU A 332 -14.74 14.58 17.51
N ALA A 333 -13.49 14.68 17.03
CA ALA A 333 -12.93 15.95 16.62
C ALA A 333 -13.68 16.58 15.44
N ALA A 334 -14.20 15.77 14.51
CA ALA A 334 -15.00 16.26 13.38
C ALA A 334 -16.30 16.96 13.81
N VAL A 335 -16.80 16.69 15.02
CA VAL A 335 -17.98 17.34 15.61
C VAL A 335 -17.62 18.34 16.73
N GLY A 336 -16.34 18.72 16.83
CA GLY A 336 -15.85 19.72 17.78
C GLY A 336 -15.66 19.19 19.21
N VAL A 337 -15.67 17.88 19.42
CA VAL A 337 -15.48 17.24 20.74
C VAL A 337 -14.03 16.79 20.88
N ARG A 338 -13.36 17.23 21.96
CA ARG A 338 -11.97 16.81 22.24
C ARG A 338 -11.99 15.47 22.98
N ALA A 339 -11.25 14.50 22.45
CA ALA A 339 -11.06 13.20 23.08
C ALA A 339 -9.58 13.00 23.46
N GLN A 340 -9.31 12.94 24.77
CA GLN A 340 -7.97 12.79 25.33
C GLN A 340 -7.75 11.35 25.84
N PRO A 341 -6.63 10.70 25.50
CA PRO A 341 -6.28 9.41 26.08
C PRO A 341 -6.10 9.50 27.60
N TRP A 342 -6.72 8.58 28.33
CA TRP A 342 -6.54 8.44 29.78
C TRP A 342 -6.01 7.04 30.13
N PRO A 343 -4.82 6.93 30.74
CA PRO A 343 -4.29 5.68 31.27
C PRO A 343 -4.93 5.37 32.64
N PRO A 344 -5.66 4.25 32.80
CA PRO A 344 -6.39 3.95 34.03
C PRO A 344 -5.51 3.76 35.27
N ASP A 345 -4.26 3.34 35.06
CA ASP A 345 -3.28 3.11 36.13
C ASP A 345 -2.64 4.39 36.67
N ASP A 346 -2.89 5.57 36.05
CA ASP A 346 -2.36 6.85 36.50
C ASP A 346 -3.37 7.59 37.39
N GLU A 347 -3.27 7.37 38.70
CA GLU A 347 -4.13 8.00 39.70
C GLU A 347 -4.09 9.55 39.66
N ARG A 348 -3.00 10.15 39.17
CA ARG A 348 -2.86 11.63 39.11
C ARG A 348 -3.72 12.25 38.03
N ARG A 349 -4.09 11.47 37.01
CA ARG A 349 -4.91 11.89 35.87
C ARG A 349 -6.33 11.33 35.94
N ARG A 350 -6.75 10.86 37.12
CA ARG A 350 -8.08 10.29 37.31
C ARG A 350 -9.17 11.31 36.94
N PRO A 351 -10.15 10.92 36.10
CA PRO A 351 -11.32 11.74 35.79
C PRO A 351 -12.07 12.08 37.08
N THR A 352 -12.43 13.35 37.25
CA THR A 352 -13.24 13.83 38.38
C THR A 352 -14.29 14.82 37.90
N GLY A 353 -15.37 14.98 38.66
CA GLY A 353 -16.46 15.91 38.37
C GLY A 353 -17.27 15.54 37.11
N ARG A 354 -17.69 16.56 36.34
CA ARG A 354 -18.59 16.45 35.18
C ARG A 354 -17.92 15.89 33.91
N THR A 355 -17.15 14.81 34.04
CA THR A 355 -16.36 14.21 32.95
C THR A 355 -17.03 12.96 32.40
N THR A 356 -16.82 12.66 31.11
CA THR A 356 -17.24 11.39 30.50
C THR A 356 -16.03 10.56 30.11
N VAL A 357 -16.04 9.31 30.55
CA VAL A 357 -15.05 8.30 30.21
C VAL A 357 -15.64 7.36 29.18
N LEU A 358 -15.00 7.25 28.02
CA LEU A 358 -15.30 6.27 26.99
C LEU A 358 -14.25 5.15 27.03
N ALA A 359 -14.64 3.98 27.52
CA ALA A 359 -13.79 2.80 27.59
C ALA A 359 -13.95 1.94 26.34
N VAL A 360 -12.87 1.72 25.58
CA VAL A 360 -12.87 0.84 24.40
C VAL A 360 -12.46 -0.56 24.83
N VAL A 361 -13.39 -1.50 24.76
CA VAL A 361 -13.22 -2.86 25.30
C VAL A 361 -13.13 -3.87 24.14
N PRO A 362 -12.13 -4.77 24.15
CA PRO A 362 -12.06 -5.88 23.20
C PRO A 362 -13.23 -6.87 23.38
N ALA A 363 -13.44 -7.70 22.37
CA ALA A 363 -14.47 -8.74 22.35
C ALA A 363 -14.21 -9.90 23.32
N ASP A 364 -12.94 -10.13 23.66
CA ASP A 364 -12.49 -11.26 24.45
C ASP A 364 -12.23 -10.88 25.91
N ASP A 365 -12.18 -11.90 26.77
CA ASP A 365 -11.91 -11.74 28.20
C ASP A 365 -10.41 -11.56 28.50
N SER A 366 -9.58 -11.30 27.48
CA SER A 366 -8.13 -11.19 27.66
C SER A 366 -7.68 -9.96 28.47
N GLU A 367 -8.55 -8.96 28.59
CA GLU A 367 -8.31 -7.68 29.29
C GLU A 367 -9.30 -7.45 30.45
N GLU A 368 -9.81 -8.53 31.07
CA GLU A 368 -10.78 -8.46 32.18
C GLU A 368 -10.26 -7.62 33.37
N GLN A 369 -9.00 -7.81 33.77
CA GLN A 369 -8.38 -7.02 34.86
C GLN A 369 -8.27 -5.53 34.53
N TRP A 370 -7.91 -5.19 33.28
CA TRP A 370 -7.85 -3.79 32.84
C TRP A 370 -9.24 -3.15 32.87
N ARG A 371 -10.26 -3.88 32.40
CA ARG A 371 -11.66 -3.46 32.38
C ARG A 371 -12.17 -3.18 33.80
N ASP A 372 -11.91 -4.09 34.74
CA ASP A 372 -12.30 -3.92 36.15
C ASP A 372 -11.62 -2.71 36.79
N GLY A 373 -10.35 -2.46 36.46
CA GLY A 373 -9.62 -1.27 36.89
C GLY A 373 -10.28 0.03 36.42
N VAL A 374 -10.70 0.11 35.16
CA VAL A 374 -11.43 1.28 34.62
C VAL A 374 -12.76 1.48 35.34
N VAL A 375 -13.54 0.41 35.52
CA VAL A 375 -14.85 0.48 36.20
C VAL A 375 -14.69 0.92 37.65
N GLY A 376 -13.73 0.35 38.38
CA GLY A 376 -13.41 0.74 39.75
C GLY A 376 -12.95 2.19 39.87
N ALA A 377 -12.16 2.66 38.90
CA ALA A 377 -11.68 4.04 38.86
C ALA A 377 -12.80 5.07 38.64
N VAL A 378 -13.81 4.76 37.81
CA VAL A 378 -14.95 5.68 37.61
C VAL A 378 -15.93 5.63 38.78
N ARG A 379 -16.17 4.46 39.39
CA ARG A 379 -17.14 4.30 40.48
C ARG A 379 -16.85 5.11 41.75
N ALA A 380 -15.62 5.56 41.97
CA ALA A 380 -15.33 6.38 43.14
C ALA A 380 -15.78 7.85 43.02
N ASP A 381 -16.24 8.30 41.84
CA ASP A 381 -16.84 9.62 41.64
C ASP A 381 -18.22 9.49 40.96
N PRO A 382 -19.33 9.64 41.70
CA PRO A 382 -20.69 9.51 41.16
C PRO A 382 -21.04 10.51 40.05
N GLU A 383 -20.30 11.62 39.93
CA GLU A 383 -20.55 12.66 38.90
C GLU A 383 -19.90 12.31 37.54
N THR A 384 -19.02 11.28 37.50
CA THR A 384 -18.34 10.83 36.28
C THR A 384 -19.19 9.81 35.53
N GLU A 385 -19.43 10.06 34.24
CA GLU A 385 -20.18 9.14 33.38
C GLU A 385 -19.26 8.12 32.70
N LEU A 386 -19.59 6.83 32.78
CA LEU A 386 -18.89 5.75 32.08
C LEU A 386 -19.70 5.28 30.85
N LEU A 387 -19.04 5.23 29.70
CA LEU A 387 -19.53 4.63 28.46
C LEU A 387 -18.57 3.53 28.01
N VAL A 388 -19.11 2.42 27.52
CA VAL A 388 -18.30 1.27 27.06
C VAL A 388 -18.52 1.03 25.58
N ALA A 389 -17.49 1.22 24.74
CA ALA A 389 -17.51 0.87 23.33
C ALA A 389 -16.97 -0.55 23.10
N ARG A 390 -17.82 -1.45 22.61
CA ARG A 390 -17.47 -2.83 22.28
C ARG A 390 -17.05 -2.95 20.82
N THR A 391 -15.99 -3.71 20.57
CA THR A 391 -15.32 -3.77 19.26
C THR A 391 -15.29 -5.16 18.61
N GLY A 392 -15.80 -6.22 19.26
CA GLY A 392 -16.13 -7.50 18.59
C GLY A 392 -17.20 -8.34 19.33
N PRO A 393 -17.63 -9.48 18.74
CA PRO A 393 -18.82 -10.23 19.17
C PRO A 393 -18.70 -10.78 20.59
N ALA A 394 -19.76 -10.61 21.40
CA ALA A 394 -19.76 -10.95 22.82
C ALA A 394 -19.77 -12.46 23.09
N THR A 395 -18.97 -12.91 24.06
CA THR A 395 -19.28 -14.08 24.88
C THR A 395 -20.46 -13.73 25.80
N VAL A 396 -21.37 -14.67 26.01
CA VAL A 396 -22.80 -14.44 26.35
C VAL A 396 -23.08 -13.69 27.68
N ASP A 397 -22.09 -13.39 28.53
CA ASP A 397 -22.33 -12.78 29.86
C ASP A 397 -21.42 -11.57 30.23
N ALA A 398 -20.71 -10.94 29.26
CA ALA A 398 -19.59 -10.04 29.55
C ALA A 398 -19.90 -8.52 29.76
N LEU A 399 -21.11 -8.13 30.15
CA LEU A 399 -21.37 -6.75 30.62
C LEU A 399 -21.61 -6.77 32.14
N PRO A 400 -20.71 -6.22 32.97
CA PRO A 400 -20.98 -6.10 34.39
C PRO A 400 -21.90 -4.91 34.64
N HIS A 401 -23.04 -5.21 35.27
CA HIS A 401 -24.03 -4.30 35.88
C HIS A 401 -25.05 -3.63 34.93
N GLU A 402 -26.33 -3.69 35.32
CA GLU A 402 -27.49 -3.12 34.61
C GLU A 402 -27.41 -1.58 34.40
N ASP A 403 -26.37 -0.91 34.91
CA ASP A 403 -26.24 0.55 34.99
C ASP A 403 -25.28 1.20 33.96
N VAL A 404 -24.56 0.43 33.12
CA VAL A 404 -23.53 0.97 32.21
C VAL A 404 -24.03 1.10 30.77
N ARG A 405 -23.92 2.30 30.16
CA ARG A 405 -24.29 2.55 28.76
C ARG A 405 -23.24 1.95 27.80
N GLY A 406 -23.66 1.04 26.94
CA GLY A 406 -22.81 0.43 25.92
C GLY A 406 -23.00 1.04 24.52
N ILE A 407 -21.91 1.14 23.75
CA ILE A 407 -21.89 1.39 22.31
C ILE A 407 -21.42 0.10 21.64
N ASP A 408 -22.29 -0.52 20.85
CA ASP A 408 -21.95 -1.74 20.13
C ASP A 408 -21.49 -1.41 18.69
N LEU A 409 -20.19 -1.53 18.45
CA LEU A 409 -19.56 -1.29 17.15
C LEU A 409 -19.28 -2.61 16.40
N THR A 410 -19.82 -3.73 16.89
CA THR A 410 -19.56 -5.06 16.34
C THR A 410 -20.32 -5.28 15.04
N GLY A 411 -19.61 -5.78 14.03
CA GLY A 411 -20.21 -6.07 12.71
C GLY A 411 -20.81 -4.86 11.98
N CYS A 412 -20.57 -3.64 12.46
CA CYS A 412 -21.09 -2.41 11.88
C CYS A 412 -20.29 -2.01 10.64
N THR A 413 -20.95 -1.39 9.66
CA THR A 413 -20.27 -0.55 8.67
C THR A 413 -19.72 0.72 9.32
N GLU A 414 -18.83 1.43 8.63
CA GLU A 414 -18.27 2.67 9.15
C GLU A 414 -19.36 3.73 9.40
N GLU A 415 -20.35 3.84 8.51
CA GLU A 415 -21.51 4.73 8.65
C GLU A 415 -22.35 4.37 9.87
N GLN A 416 -22.70 3.09 10.03
CA GLN A 416 -23.46 2.60 11.19
C GLN A 416 -22.72 2.85 12.51
N ALA A 417 -21.41 2.63 12.52
CA ALA A 417 -20.57 2.89 13.69
C ALA A 417 -20.55 4.39 14.05
N ARG A 418 -20.46 5.29 13.06
CA ARG A 418 -20.54 6.74 13.28
C ARG A 418 -21.90 7.15 13.83
N GLU A 419 -22.98 6.64 13.26
CA GLU A 419 -24.34 6.95 13.69
C GLU A 419 -24.59 6.49 15.12
N ARG A 420 -24.20 5.25 15.47
CA ARG A 420 -24.31 4.72 16.83
C ARG A 420 -23.48 5.51 17.85
N LEU A 421 -22.24 5.85 17.50
CA LEU A 421 -21.37 6.66 18.35
C LEU A 421 -21.99 8.03 18.62
N ARG A 422 -22.40 8.75 17.57
CA ARG A 422 -22.95 10.11 17.67
C ARG A 422 -24.32 10.12 18.34
N GLY A 423 -25.19 9.14 18.03
CA GLY A 423 -26.51 8.99 18.66
C GLY A 423 -26.38 8.78 20.17
N THR A 424 -25.51 7.86 20.60
CA THR A 424 -25.32 7.55 22.03
C THR A 424 -24.72 8.72 22.81
N LEU A 425 -23.81 9.48 22.21
CA LEU A 425 -23.16 10.64 22.82
C LEU A 425 -24.00 11.92 22.78
N GLY A 426 -25.13 11.92 22.06
CA GLY A 426 -25.99 13.09 21.89
C GLY A 426 -25.48 14.12 20.88
N LEU A 427 -24.69 13.66 19.91
CA LEU A 427 -24.00 14.48 18.90
C LEU A 427 -24.59 14.30 17.48
N ALA A 428 -25.67 13.53 17.32
CA ALA A 428 -26.28 13.23 16.02
C ALA A 428 -26.77 14.47 15.24
N GLY A 429 -27.11 15.56 15.95
CA GLY A 429 -27.56 16.82 15.34
C GLY A 429 -26.44 17.70 14.75
N ILE A 430 -25.17 17.38 15.03
CA ILE A 430 -24.02 18.17 14.57
C ILE A 430 -23.60 17.70 13.18
N ARG A 431 -23.54 18.63 12.22
CA ARG A 431 -22.90 18.37 10.94
C ARG A 431 -21.38 18.31 11.16
N PRO A 432 -20.72 17.19 10.80
CA PRO A 432 -19.28 17.10 10.94
C PRO A 432 -18.61 18.13 10.03
N VAL A 433 -17.68 18.89 10.60
CA VAL A 433 -16.80 19.77 9.83
C VAL A 433 -15.61 18.94 9.40
N PRO A 434 -15.28 18.89 8.09
CA PRO A 434 -14.06 18.24 7.64
C PRO A 434 -12.86 18.87 8.36
N THR A 435 -12.19 18.10 9.22
CA THR A 435 -10.94 18.58 9.81
C THR A 435 -9.86 18.47 8.76
N GLU A 436 -9.12 19.57 8.54
CA GLU A 436 -7.89 19.59 7.75
C GLU A 436 -6.77 18.89 8.55
N ARG A 437 -6.91 17.57 8.72
CA ARG A 437 -5.82 16.74 9.25
C ARG A 437 -5.03 16.16 8.09
N PRO A 438 -3.68 16.16 8.18
CA PRO A 438 -2.85 15.53 7.17
C PRO A 438 -3.04 14.00 7.11
N TRP A 439 -3.49 13.37 8.20
CA TRP A 439 -3.73 11.92 8.28
C TRP A 439 -5.15 11.60 8.76
N ARG A 440 -5.84 10.68 8.08
CA ARG A 440 -7.16 10.16 8.48
C ARG A 440 -7.02 8.70 8.95
N PRO A 441 -7.33 8.39 10.22
CA PRO A 441 -7.37 6.99 10.68
C PRO A 441 -8.44 6.19 9.95
N GLY A 442 -8.16 4.93 9.64
CA GLY A 442 -9.11 4.03 9.00
C GLY A 442 -10.09 3.40 10.00
N PHE A 443 -11.25 2.95 9.51
CA PHE A 443 -12.22 2.24 10.34
C PHE A 443 -11.73 0.82 10.66
N PRO A 444 -11.46 0.47 11.94
CA PRO A 444 -10.82 -0.79 12.28
C PRO A 444 -11.73 -2.02 12.13
N GLY A 445 -13.07 -1.82 12.09
CA GLY A 445 -14.06 -2.88 11.86
C GLY A 445 -13.99 -3.51 10.46
N GLY A 446 -13.23 -2.88 9.55
CA GLY A 446 -13.01 -3.34 8.18
C GLY A 446 -13.82 -2.58 7.15
N ARG A 447 -13.31 -2.56 5.92
CA ARG A 447 -13.95 -1.95 4.75
C ARG A 447 -14.39 -3.02 3.77
N GLU A 448 -15.30 -2.66 2.85
CA GLU A 448 -15.71 -3.54 1.75
C GLU A 448 -14.52 -4.02 0.90
N GLU A 449 -13.54 -3.13 0.66
CA GLU A 449 -12.29 -3.47 -0.03
C GLU A 449 -11.11 -3.52 0.95
N ALA A 450 -10.36 -4.62 0.89
CA ALA A 450 -9.13 -4.79 1.65
C ALA A 450 -7.99 -3.93 1.06
N PRO A 451 -7.04 -3.46 1.91
CA PRO A 451 -5.83 -2.78 1.42
C PRO A 451 -5.07 -3.67 0.44
N ARG A 452 -4.44 -3.05 -0.57
CA ARG A 452 -3.49 -3.77 -1.42
C ARG A 452 -2.21 -4.02 -0.63
N GLU A 453 -1.72 -5.26 -0.65
CA GLU A 453 -0.56 -5.69 0.15
C GLU A 453 0.51 -6.27 -0.77
N PHE A 454 1.68 -5.63 -0.83
CA PHE A 454 2.84 -6.08 -1.58
C PHE A 454 3.87 -6.70 -0.64
N GLN A 455 4.10 -8.01 -0.77
CA GLN A 455 5.09 -8.78 0.00
C GLN A 455 4.97 -8.69 1.55
N LEU A 456 3.84 -8.22 2.08
CA LEU A 456 3.61 -8.11 3.53
C LEU A 456 3.73 -9.49 4.21
N PRO A 457 4.61 -9.65 5.22
CA PRO A 457 4.72 -10.92 5.95
C PRO A 457 3.43 -11.29 6.67
N ALA A 458 3.18 -12.59 6.79
CA ALA A 458 2.06 -13.10 7.57
C ALA A 458 2.15 -12.62 9.03
N ARG A 459 1.00 -12.25 9.61
CA ARG A 459 0.96 -11.79 11.00
C ARG A 459 1.50 -12.86 11.94
N PRO A 460 2.43 -12.53 12.86
CA PRO A 460 2.90 -13.49 13.86
C PRO A 460 1.73 -14.06 14.67
N ARG A 461 1.66 -15.39 14.81
CA ARG A 461 0.60 -16.05 15.58
C ARG A 461 0.60 -15.66 17.07
N LEU A 462 1.78 -15.35 17.60
CA LEU A 462 2.02 -15.00 18.99
C LEU A 462 2.90 -13.76 19.03
N PHE A 463 2.34 -12.66 19.51
CA PHE A 463 3.02 -11.39 19.77
C PHE A 463 2.66 -10.93 21.19
N VAL A 464 3.66 -10.74 22.03
CA VAL A 464 3.51 -10.46 23.47
C VAL A 464 4.37 -9.24 23.82
N GLY A 465 3.80 -8.31 24.59
CA GLY A 465 4.45 -7.06 24.98
C GLY A 465 4.58 -6.06 23.84
N ARG A 466 5.52 -5.12 24.00
CA ARG A 466 5.91 -4.06 23.02
C ARG A 466 4.90 -2.98 22.72
N ASP A 467 3.91 -2.83 23.59
CA ASP A 467 2.86 -1.85 23.40
C ASP A 467 3.39 -0.41 23.47
N ARG A 468 4.44 -0.16 24.28
CA ARG A 468 5.12 1.13 24.34
C ARG A 468 5.80 1.48 23.01
N GLU A 469 6.59 0.57 22.46
CA GLU A 469 7.33 0.79 21.21
C GLU A 469 6.38 0.91 20.00
N LEU A 470 5.26 0.16 19.99
CA LEU A 470 4.21 0.32 18.96
C LEU A 470 3.52 1.69 19.06
N ALA A 471 3.23 2.16 20.27
CA ALA A 471 2.65 3.48 20.49
C ALA A 471 3.61 4.59 20.05
N GLU A 472 4.89 4.48 20.41
CA GLU A 472 5.94 5.43 20.00
C GLU A 472 6.11 5.48 18.48
N LEU A 473 6.15 4.32 17.80
CA LEU A 473 6.18 4.24 16.34
C LEU A 473 4.95 4.92 15.72
N ARG A 474 3.75 4.67 16.28
CA ARG A 474 2.51 5.29 15.81
C ARG A 474 2.54 6.81 15.96
N ASP A 475 2.95 7.30 17.12
CA ASP A 475 2.97 8.74 17.41
C ASP A 475 4.01 9.47 16.53
N LEU A 476 5.19 8.89 16.30
CA LEU A 476 6.22 9.47 15.41
C LEU A 476 5.77 9.55 13.95
N LEU A 477 5.05 8.53 13.46
CA LEU A 477 4.51 8.52 12.10
C LEU A 477 3.43 9.60 11.93
N LEU A 478 2.56 9.78 12.93
CA LEU A 478 1.51 10.81 12.89
C LEU A 478 2.03 12.25 13.09
N ALA A 479 3.15 12.43 13.80
CA ALA A 479 3.69 13.76 14.12
C ALA A 479 4.63 14.33 13.06
N GLY A 480 5.22 13.48 12.20
CA GLY A 480 6.16 13.90 11.16
C GLY A 480 5.48 14.51 9.94
N PRO A 481 6.19 15.33 9.13
CA PRO A 481 5.71 15.64 7.79
C PRO A 481 5.61 14.34 6.99
N PRO A 482 4.62 14.21 6.09
CA PRO A 482 4.46 13.02 5.29
C PRO A 482 5.74 12.69 4.48
N GLY A 483 6.04 11.41 4.33
CA GLY A 483 7.26 10.94 3.68
C GLY A 483 8.53 10.95 4.55
N ARG A 484 8.51 11.47 5.79
CA ARG A 484 9.68 11.38 6.68
C ARG A 484 9.89 9.95 7.17
N PRO A 485 11.08 9.35 6.97
CA PRO A 485 11.36 8.00 7.43
C PRO A 485 11.42 7.90 8.96
N VAL A 486 10.83 6.83 9.51
CA VAL A 486 10.99 6.41 10.91
C VAL A 486 11.84 5.15 10.95
N VAL A 487 12.95 5.18 11.69
CA VAL A 487 13.90 4.07 11.81
C VAL A 487 13.64 3.32 13.11
N VAL A 488 13.32 2.03 13.01
CA VAL A 488 13.26 1.10 14.13
C VAL A 488 14.62 0.43 14.27
N THR A 489 15.35 0.76 15.34
CA THR A 489 16.71 0.26 15.61
C THR A 489 16.77 -0.59 16.86
N GLY A 490 17.80 -1.43 16.97
CA GLY A 490 17.99 -2.35 18.08
C GLY A 490 18.95 -3.49 17.76
N PRO A 491 19.35 -4.30 18.75
CA PRO A 491 20.21 -5.46 18.56
C PRO A 491 19.65 -6.46 17.54
N ALA A 492 20.51 -7.33 17.01
CA ALA A 492 20.06 -8.43 16.17
C ALA A 492 19.04 -9.30 16.94
N ALA A 493 18.05 -9.86 16.24
CA ALA A 493 17.07 -10.81 16.79
C ALA A 493 16.09 -10.29 17.87
N VAL A 494 16.17 -9.01 18.25
CA VAL A 494 15.31 -8.40 19.27
C VAL A 494 13.82 -8.27 18.90
N GLY A 495 13.49 -8.51 17.62
CA GLY A 495 12.10 -8.52 17.12
C GLY A 495 11.64 -7.26 16.38
N LYS A 496 12.56 -6.43 15.86
CA LYS A 496 12.22 -5.23 15.05
C LYS A 496 11.28 -5.51 13.89
N THR A 497 11.60 -6.52 13.08
CA THR A 497 10.77 -6.99 11.96
C THR A 497 9.37 -7.39 12.43
N SER A 498 9.28 -8.11 13.55
CA SER A 498 7.99 -8.50 14.14
C SER A 498 7.21 -7.31 14.68
N LEU A 499 7.88 -6.31 15.25
CA LEU A 499 7.26 -5.07 15.75
C LEU A 499 6.61 -4.29 14.59
N VAL A 500 7.36 -4.07 13.51
CA VAL A 500 6.85 -3.34 12.32
C VAL A 500 5.80 -4.16 11.58
N GLY A 501 5.95 -5.47 11.51
CA GLY A 501 4.91 -6.37 10.98
C GLY A 501 3.62 -6.28 11.79
N GLU A 502 3.68 -6.34 13.12
CA GLU A 502 2.51 -6.17 13.99
C GLU A 502 1.90 -4.77 13.85
N TYR A 503 2.72 -3.72 13.69
CA TYR A 503 2.21 -2.37 13.37
C TYR A 503 1.42 -2.36 12.06
N ALA A 504 1.99 -2.88 10.98
CA ALA A 504 1.35 -2.93 9.67
C ALA A 504 0.01 -3.68 9.71
N HIS A 505 -0.06 -4.81 10.44
CA HIS A 505 -1.30 -5.57 10.63
C HIS A 505 -2.31 -4.87 11.55
N ARG A 506 -1.85 -4.25 12.65
CA ARG A 506 -2.71 -3.57 13.63
C ARG A 506 -3.36 -2.31 13.07
N PHE A 507 -2.64 -1.55 12.23
CA PHE A 507 -3.10 -0.32 11.60
C PHE A 507 -3.42 -0.48 10.11
N ARG A 508 -3.62 -1.72 9.61
CA ARG A 508 -3.77 -1.99 8.17
C ARG A 508 -4.86 -1.18 7.47
N TRP A 509 -5.93 -0.86 8.20
CA TRP A 509 -7.08 -0.14 7.66
C TRP A 509 -6.83 1.36 7.46
N ASP A 510 -5.73 1.90 7.98
CA ASP A 510 -5.29 3.28 7.73
C ASP A 510 -4.68 3.47 6.34
N TYR A 511 -4.39 2.38 5.62
CA TYR A 511 -3.65 2.42 4.37
C TYR A 511 -4.47 1.81 3.24
N ASP A 512 -4.33 2.38 2.05
CA ASP A 512 -4.86 1.82 0.78
C ASP A 512 -3.84 0.85 0.15
N LEU A 513 -2.55 1.03 0.47
CA LEU A 513 -1.42 0.23 -0.01
C LEU A 513 -0.39 0.03 1.10
N ILE A 514 0.01 -1.22 1.34
CA ILE A 514 1.10 -1.59 2.24
C ILE A 514 2.16 -2.34 1.43
N VAL A 515 3.37 -1.80 1.43
CA VAL A 515 4.53 -2.34 0.70
C VAL A 515 5.58 -2.77 1.69
N TRP A 516 6.02 -4.03 1.58
CA TRP A 516 7.13 -4.55 2.35
C TRP A 516 8.31 -4.87 1.43
N ILE A 517 9.46 -4.27 1.70
CA ILE A 517 10.69 -4.43 0.93
C ILE A 517 11.76 -4.94 1.85
N ALA A 518 12.37 -6.08 1.52
CA ALA A 518 13.57 -6.51 2.21
C ALA A 518 14.78 -5.70 1.72
N ALA A 519 15.39 -4.96 2.64
CA ALA A 519 16.44 -3.99 2.36
C ALA A 519 17.84 -4.49 2.74
N GLY A 520 18.09 -5.80 2.61
CA GLY A 520 19.40 -6.39 2.91
C GLY A 520 20.54 -5.90 2.00
N GLY A 521 20.19 -5.41 0.80
CA GLY A 521 21.09 -4.67 -0.08
C GLY A 521 20.34 -3.88 -1.17
N LEU A 522 21.01 -2.91 -1.79
CA LEU A 522 20.43 -2.02 -2.82
C LEU A 522 19.80 -2.78 -4.00
N HIS A 523 20.37 -3.93 -4.37
CA HIS A 523 19.82 -4.78 -5.42
C HIS A 523 18.42 -5.31 -5.06
N ASP A 524 18.27 -5.87 -3.85
CA ASP A 524 16.98 -6.41 -3.38
C ASP A 524 15.91 -5.32 -3.34
N VAL A 525 16.29 -4.10 -2.91
CA VAL A 525 15.40 -2.93 -2.91
C VAL A 525 14.98 -2.55 -4.33
N ARG A 526 15.93 -2.44 -5.27
CA ARG A 526 15.64 -2.08 -6.68
C ARG A 526 14.79 -3.14 -7.38
N ALA A 527 15.06 -4.42 -7.11
CA ALA A 527 14.28 -5.53 -7.65
C ALA A 527 12.84 -5.49 -7.11
N ALA A 528 12.65 -5.34 -5.80
CA ALA A 528 11.34 -5.22 -5.18
C ALA A 528 10.56 -4.01 -5.69
N LEU A 529 11.20 -2.84 -5.87
CA LEU A 529 10.58 -1.66 -6.46
C LEU A 529 10.19 -1.87 -7.93
N THR A 530 11.01 -2.59 -8.70
CA THR A 530 10.68 -2.95 -10.09
C THR A 530 9.47 -3.89 -10.15
N GLU A 531 9.38 -4.86 -9.24
CA GLU A 531 8.23 -5.76 -9.13
C GLU A 531 6.97 -5.01 -8.67
N LEU A 532 7.11 -4.08 -7.72
CA LEU A 532 6.02 -3.19 -7.29
C LEU A 532 5.52 -2.34 -8.45
N ALA A 533 6.41 -1.82 -9.31
CA ALA A 533 6.05 -1.07 -10.51
C ALA A 533 5.13 -1.92 -11.41
N ALA A 534 5.51 -3.17 -11.67
CA ALA A 534 4.71 -4.09 -12.47
C ALA A 534 3.35 -4.40 -11.83
N GLU A 535 3.30 -4.61 -10.50
CA GLU A 535 2.05 -4.91 -9.79
C GLU A 535 1.09 -3.73 -9.72
N LEU A 536 1.62 -2.51 -9.57
CA LEU A 536 0.84 -1.28 -9.61
C LEU A 536 0.41 -0.90 -11.04
N GLY A 537 0.84 -1.65 -12.07
CA GLY A 537 0.56 -1.34 -13.47
C GLY A 537 1.30 -0.10 -13.97
N VAL A 538 2.41 0.26 -13.32
CA VAL A 538 3.33 1.30 -13.79
C VAL A 538 4.08 0.72 -14.97
N GLU A 539 3.65 1.07 -16.18
CA GLU A 539 4.35 0.63 -17.38
C GLU A 539 5.76 1.24 -17.40
N PRO A 540 6.83 0.42 -17.49
CA PRO A 540 8.19 0.91 -17.48
C PRO A 540 8.44 1.73 -18.75
N ARG A 541 8.35 3.05 -18.66
CA ARG A 541 8.70 3.96 -19.75
C ARG A 541 10.18 4.25 -19.75
N GLY A 542 10.86 4.05 -18.61
CA GLY A 542 12.29 4.17 -18.35
C GLY A 542 12.78 3.36 -17.18
N ASN A 543 13.32 4.02 -16.15
CA ASN A 543 13.76 3.33 -14.95
C ASN A 543 12.54 3.00 -14.06
N PRO A 544 12.10 1.72 -14.00
CA PRO A 544 10.90 1.34 -13.27
C PRO A 544 10.95 1.71 -11.78
N VAL A 545 12.15 1.72 -11.19
CA VAL A 545 12.35 2.11 -9.80
C VAL A 545 12.01 3.59 -9.58
N GLN A 546 12.50 4.48 -10.43
CA GLN A 546 12.22 5.91 -10.29
C GLN A 546 10.75 6.23 -10.59
N GLU A 547 10.15 5.52 -11.54
CA GLU A 547 8.75 5.69 -11.91
C GLU A 547 7.80 5.26 -10.79
N VAL A 548 8.05 4.12 -10.13
CA VAL A 548 7.20 3.68 -9.01
C VAL A 548 7.35 4.61 -7.80
N LEU A 549 8.55 5.11 -7.52
CA LEU A 549 8.77 6.08 -6.44
C LEU A 549 8.06 7.41 -6.74
N HIS A 550 8.06 7.83 -8.01
CA HIS A 550 7.32 9.01 -8.45
C HIS A 550 5.81 8.80 -8.35
N GLU A 551 5.30 7.63 -8.75
CA GLU A 551 3.89 7.27 -8.63
C GLU A 551 3.43 7.27 -7.16
N LEU A 552 4.19 6.65 -6.27
CA LEU A 552 3.94 6.71 -4.82
C LEU A 552 3.91 8.16 -4.31
N GLY A 553 4.81 9.01 -4.82
CA GLY A 553 4.87 10.42 -4.45
C GLY A 553 3.72 11.30 -4.93
N ARG A 554 3.06 10.95 -6.03
CA ARG A 554 1.90 11.68 -6.58
C ARG A 554 0.57 11.14 -6.08
N ARG A 555 0.56 9.92 -5.55
CA ARG A 555 -0.66 9.23 -5.13
C ARG A 555 -1.32 9.99 -3.96
N SER A 556 -2.62 10.24 -4.09
CA SER A 556 -3.41 10.96 -3.08
C SER A 556 -3.88 10.08 -1.91
N GLY A 557 -3.67 8.77 -1.98
CA GLY A 557 -4.05 7.79 -0.95
C GLY A 557 -3.02 7.63 0.15
N GLN A 558 -3.42 7.04 1.28
CA GLN A 558 -2.53 6.77 2.41
C GLN A 558 -1.83 5.43 2.18
N TRP A 559 -0.51 5.41 2.19
CA TRP A 559 0.27 4.19 1.97
C TRP A 559 1.40 4.04 2.98
N LEU A 560 1.85 2.79 3.18
CA LEU A 560 2.96 2.43 4.06
C LEU A 560 4.03 1.70 3.24
N VAL A 561 5.28 2.15 3.28
CA VAL A 561 6.43 1.42 2.75
C VAL A 561 7.38 1.05 3.89
N VAL A 562 7.64 -0.24 4.04
CA VAL A 562 8.57 -0.79 5.03
C VAL A 562 9.82 -1.30 4.34
N TYR A 563 11.00 -0.79 4.74
CA TYR A 563 12.31 -1.29 4.33
C TYR A 563 12.91 -2.11 5.48
N ASP A 564 12.81 -3.43 5.40
CA ASP A 564 13.21 -4.35 6.48
C ASP A 564 14.66 -4.82 6.31
N GLY A 565 15.52 -4.53 7.30
CA GLY A 565 16.90 -5.00 7.36
C GLY A 565 17.89 -4.10 6.61
N ALA A 566 17.62 -2.80 6.52
CA ALA A 566 18.47 -1.84 5.81
C ALA A 566 19.92 -1.83 6.36
N GLY A 567 20.90 -2.14 5.51
CA GLY A 567 22.34 -2.00 5.81
C GLY A 567 22.82 -0.54 5.81
N ASN A 568 24.14 -0.30 5.81
CA ASN A 568 24.75 1.04 5.77
C ASN A 568 24.72 1.70 4.38
N GLU A 569 24.15 1.04 3.38
CA GLU A 569 24.05 1.56 2.02
C GLU A 569 23.12 2.79 1.95
N GLU A 570 23.40 3.72 1.04
CA GLU A 570 22.64 4.95 0.89
C GLU A 570 21.32 4.68 0.15
N LEU A 571 20.20 4.83 0.88
CA LEU A 571 18.84 4.61 0.35
C LEU A 571 18.13 5.90 -0.09
N SER A 572 18.77 7.07 0.03
CA SER A 572 18.17 8.39 -0.22
C SER A 572 17.41 8.48 -1.55
N ASP A 573 18.01 7.98 -2.63
CA ASP A 573 17.43 7.95 -3.99
C ASP A 573 16.35 6.86 -4.19
N LEU A 574 16.12 6.02 -3.18
CA LEU A 574 15.21 4.88 -3.22
C LEU A 574 14.04 4.99 -2.24
N LEU A 575 13.94 6.10 -1.49
CA LEU A 575 12.80 6.39 -0.61
C LEU A 575 11.71 7.16 -1.39
N PRO A 576 10.43 6.78 -1.28
CA PRO A 576 9.34 7.52 -1.90
C PRO A 576 9.12 8.86 -1.19
N GLY A 577 8.88 9.92 -1.96
CA GLY A 577 8.31 11.16 -1.43
C GLY A 577 6.79 11.07 -1.27
N GLY A 578 6.12 12.16 -0.87
CA GLY A 578 4.65 12.26 -0.88
C GLY A 578 3.98 12.11 0.49
N SER A 579 2.68 11.77 0.50
CA SER A 579 1.83 11.79 1.70
C SER A 579 1.83 10.51 2.56
N GLY A 580 2.66 9.51 2.22
CA GLY A 580 2.67 8.22 2.90
C GLY A 580 3.64 8.10 4.08
N HIS A 581 3.60 6.94 4.73
CA HIS A 581 4.49 6.57 5.82
C HIS A 581 5.64 5.69 5.32
N VAL A 582 6.85 5.97 5.81
CA VAL A 582 8.06 5.19 5.50
C VAL A 582 8.67 4.70 6.81
N VAL A 583 8.87 3.39 6.92
CA VAL A 583 9.50 2.76 8.09
C VAL A 583 10.72 1.95 7.64
N LEU A 584 11.84 2.08 8.35
CA LEU A 584 13.04 1.27 8.11
C LEU A 584 13.37 0.46 9.35
N THR A 585 13.77 -0.80 9.22
CA THR A 585 14.38 -1.55 10.32
C THR A 585 15.89 -1.62 10.12
N ARG A 586 16.66 -1.26 11.17
CA ARG A 586 18.14 -1.24 11.15
C ARG A 586 18.73 -1.87 12.40
N ARG A 587 20.01 -2.25 12.33
CA ARG A 587 20.79 -2.65 13.52
C ARG A 587 21.34 -1.43 14.25
N SER A 588 21.60 -1.56 15.55
CA SER A 588 22.13 -0.47 16.39
C SER A 588 23.53 0.04 16.01
N ASP A 589 24.30 -0.75 15.26
CA ASP A 589 25.65 -0.43 14.78
C ASP A 589 25.66 0.25 13.40
N ALA A 590 24.48 0.54 12.82
CA ALA A 590 24.36 1.22 11.54
C ALA A 590 24.46 2.74 11.67
N ASP A 591 24.97 3.41 10.64
CA ASP A 591 25.08 4.88 10.62
C ASP A 591 23.71 5.56 10.70
N PRO A 592 23.60 6.71 11.40
CA PRO A 592 22.33 7.43 11.53
C PRO A 592 21.82 7.88 10.15
N THR A 593 20.52 7.65 9.89
CA THR A 593 19.88 8.09 8.66
C THR A 593 19.58 9.59 8.75
N PRO A 594 20.11 10.45 7.85
CA PRO A 594 19.86 11.88 7.89
C PRO A 594 18.36 12.21 7.83
N GLY A 595 17.88 13.04 8.74
CA GLY A 595 16.48 13.51 8.78
C GLY A 595 15.45 12.49 9.29
N ALA A 596 15.86 11.28 9.68
CA ALA A 596 14.98 10.27 10.25
C ALA A 596 14.79 10.43 11.77
N VAL A 597 13.66 9.94 12.29
CA VAL A 597 13.44 9.77 13.74
C VAL A 597 13.49 8.29 14.11
N THR A 598 13.87 7.98 15.34
CA THR A 598 14.25 6.61 15.72
C THR A 598 13.40 6.07 16.87
N VAL A 599 12.98 4.81 16.76
CA VAL A 599 12.41 4.00 17.84
C VAL A 599 13.42 2.92 18.22
N THR A 600 13.77 2.82 19.50
CA THR A 600 14.75 1.82 19.98
C THR A 600 14.05 0.60 20.59
N VAL A 601 14.44 -0.59 20.15
CA VAL A 601 13.89 -1.88 20.60
C VAL A 601 14.97 -2.65 21.37
N GLY A 602 14.80 -2.77 22.70
CA GLY A 602 15.63 -3.61 23.59
C GLY A 602 15.01 -5.00 23.82
N ASP A 603 15.51 -5.84 24.74
CA ASP A 603 14.90 -7.16 25.02
C ASP A 603 13.48 -7.06 25.61
N LEU A 604 12.76 -8.19 25.65
CA LEU A 604 11.47 -8.24 26.35
C LEU A 604 11.68 -8.07 27.85
N VAL A 605 10.69 -7.51 28.53
CA VAL A 605 10.62 -7.61 29.99
C VAL A 605 10.39 -9.07 30.38
N GLU A 606 10.94 -9.48 31.52
CA GLU A 606 10.94 -10.87 31.97
C GLU A 606 9.52 -11.48 32.01
N ALA A 607 8.53 -10.71 32.50
CA ALA A 607 7.14 -11.15 32.54
C ALA A 607 6.59 -11.49 31.14
N ASP A 608 6.92 -10.70 30.12
CA ASP A 608 6.49 -10.94 28.74
C ASP A 608 7.29 -12.07 28.08
N ALA A 609 8.58 -12.23 28.42
CA ALA A 609 9.39 -13.37 27.98
C ALA A 609 8.82 -14.70 28.50
N VAL A 610 8.47 -14.77 29.79
CA VAL A 610 7.85 -15.96 30.41
C VAL A 610 6.49 -16.25 29.79
N ARG A 611 5.65 -15.21 29.58
CA ARG A 611 4.35 -15.36 28.88
C ARG A 611 4.53 -15.85 27.45
N LEU A 612 5.50 -15.33 26.71
CA LEU A 612 5.78 -15.75 25.35
C LEU A 612 6.22 -17.23 25.29
N LEU A 613 7.08 -17.65 26.22
CA LEU A 613 7.59 -19.02 26.27
C LEU A 613 6.50 -20.02 26.66
N THR A 614 5.74 -19.74 27.71
CA THR A 614 4.61 -20.60 28.16
C THR A 614 3.51 -20.70 27.10
N ALA A 615 3.25 -19.64 26.33
CA ALA A 615 2.33 -19.69 25.21
C ALA A 615 2.84 -20.53 24.01
N ARG A 616 4.16 -20.70 23.87
CA ARG A 616 4.78 -21.50 22.79
C ARG A 616 4.96 -22.97 23.15
N VAL A 617 5.23 -23.29 24.41
CA VAL A 617 5.52 -24.65 24.88
C VAL A 617 4.34 -25.19 25.67
N ARG A 618 3.57 -26.10 25.05
CA ARG A 618 2.40 -26.71 25.70
C ARG A 618 2.81 -27.48 26.95
N GLY A 619 2.18 -27.17 28.07
CA GLY A 619 2.43 -27.84 29.36
C GLY A 619 3.65 -27.32 30.11
N LEU A 620 4.23 -26.18 29.71
CA LEU A 620 5.27 -25.49 30.48
C LEU A 620 4.62 -24.54 31.49
N SER A 621 4.87 -24.74 32.78
CA SER A 621 4.37 -23.88 33.85
C SER A 621 5.26 -22.64 34.05
N ARG A 622 4.73 -21.65 34.77
CA ARG A 622 5.38 -20.33 34.91
C ARG A 622 6.76 -20.40 35.58
N VAL A 623 6.92 -21.22 36.62
CA VAL A 623 8.16 -21.32 37.40
C VAL A 623 9.31 -21.95 36.58
N PRO A 624 9.14 -23.12 35.92
CA PRO A 624 10.15 -23.65 35.01
C PRO A 624 10.44 -22.72 33.82
N ALA A 625 9.43 -21.99 33.31
CA ALA A 625 9.64 -21.00 32.26
C ALA A 625 10.54 -19.84 32.71
N THR A 626 10.41 -19.36 33.95
CA THR A 626 11.33 -18.35 34.52
C THR A 626 12.76 -18.84 34.52
N ALA A 627 13.02 -20.09 34.96
CA ALA A 627 14.37 -20.66 34.96
C ALA A 627 14.99 -20.73 33.54
N VAL A 628 14.17 -21.04 32.52
CA VAL A 628 14.62 -20.98 31.12
C VAL A 628 14.99 -19.56 30.73
N VAL A 629 14.15 -18.57 31.02
CA VAL A 629 14.41 -17.15 30.71
C VAL A 629 15.66 -16.64 31.41
N GLU A 630 15.89 -17.00 32.67
CA GLU A 630 17.13 -16.68 33.40
C GLU A 630 18.37 -17.29 32.74
N THR A 631 18.25 -18.50 32.19
CA THR A 631 19.36 -19.23 31.55
C THR A 631 19.72 -18.68 30.16
N VAL A 632 18.72 -18.33 29.35
CA VAL A 632 18.92 -17.97 27.92
C VAL A 632 18.70 -16.50 27.61
N GLY A 633 18.15 -15.72 28.55
CA GLY A 633 17.78 -14.32 28.38
C GLY A 633 16.36 -14.11 27.83
N ALA A 634 15.98 -12.84 27.73
CA ALA A 634 14.63 -12.41 27.35
C ALA A 634 14.48 -12.02 25.86
N SER A 635 15.45 -12.40 25.03
CA SER A 635 15.43 -12.15 23.58
C SER A 635 14.38 -13.04 22.87
N PRO A 636 13.48 -12.49 22.02
CA PRO A 636 12.43 -13.26 21.37
C PRO A 636 12.91 -14.44 20.51
N LEU A 637 14.10 -14.33 19.92
CA LEU A 637 14.70 -15.41 19.13
C LEU A 637 15.24 -16.53 20.02
N ASP A 638 15.92 -16.18 21.11
CA ASP A 638 16.46 -17.19 22.04
C ASP A 638 15.33 -18.01 22.64
N LEU A 639 14.24 -17.35 23.04
CA LEU A 639 13.02 -18.03 23.50
C LEU A 639 12.35 -18.85 22.40
N ARG A 640 12.46 -18.44 21.14
CA ARG A 640 11.97 -19.23 20.00
C ARG A 640 12.78 -20.52 19.85
N LEU A 641 14.10 -20.42 19.85
CA LEU A 641 15.00 -21.57 19.72
C LEU A 641 14.86 -22.51 20.92
N ALA A 642 14.80 -21.96 22.14
CA ALA A 642 14.56 -22.71 23.37
C ALA A 642 13.23 -23.49 23.32
N SER A 643 12.15 -22.87 22.80
CA SER A 643 10.87 -23.56 22.62
C SER A 643 10.95 -24.75 21.66
N GLY A 644 11.86 -24.72 20.68
CA GLY A 644 12.13 -25.84 19.77
C GLY A 644 12.71 -27.05 20.51
N LEU A 645 13.75 -26.82 21.31
CA LEU A 645 14.39 -27.85 22.14
C LEU A 645 13.45 -28.40 23.21
N LEU A 646 12.77 -27.54 23.96
CA LEU A 646 11.82 -27.95 25.01
C LEU A 646 10.63 -28.71 24.42
N GLY A 647 10.22 -28.38 23.19
CA GLY A 647 9.23 -29.15 22.44
C GLY A 647 9.68 -30.58 22.08
N GLN A 648 10.99 -30.87 22.15
CA GLN A 648 11.57 -32.21 21.98
C GLN A 648 11.99 -32.83 23.33
N ALA A 649 11.25 -32.54 24.41
CA ALA A 649 11.50 -33.02 25.77
C ALA A 649 11.91 -34.50 25.88
N GLY A 650 11.24 -35.39 25.13
CA GLY A 650 11.58 -36.82 25.10
C GLY A 650 13.00 -37.11 24.60
N VAL A 651 13.43 -36.47 23.51
CA VAL A 651 14.79 -36.64 22.94
C VAL A 651 15.83 -36.07 23.90
N LEU A 652 15.55 -34.88 24.44
CA LEU A 652 16.44 -34.20 25.39
C LEU A 652 16.68 -35.05 26.66
N LEU A 653 15.61 -35.58 27.26
CA LEU A 653 15.72 -36.42 28.46
C LEU A 653 16.47 -37.74 28.18
N SER A 654 16.25 -38.35 27.01
CA SER A 654 16.98 -39.56 26.60
C SER A 654 18.48 -39.30 26.44
N SER A 655 18.87 -38.21 25.77
CA SER A 655 20.28 -37.82 25.61
C SER A 655 20.97 -37.53 26.96
N ALA A 656 20.23 -36.96 27.91
CA ALA A 656 20.71 -36.65 29.26
C ALA A 656 20.79 -37.87 30.18
N HIS A 657 20.43 -39.08 29.71
CA HIS A 657 20.31 -40.31 30.50
C HIS A 657 19.41 -40.15 31.74
N ALA A 658 18.43 -39.23 31.66
CA ALA A 658 17.51 -38.95 32.75
C ALA A 658 16.32 -39.93 32.70
N VAL A 659 16.14 -40.71 33.77
CA VAL A 659 14.93 -41.53 33.96
C VAL A 659 13.86 -40.64 34.57
N ALA A 660 12.88 -40.25 33.77
CA ALA A 660 11.77 -39.41 34.19
C ALA A 660 10.43 -40.12 33.96
N ASP A 661 9.56 -40.08 34.97
CA ASP A 661 8.20 -40.66 34.91
C ASP A 661 7.29 -39.92 33.92
N SER A 662 7.68 -38.72 33.49
CA SER A 662 6.96 -37.86 32.55
C SER A 662 7.90 -37.30 31.49
N ARG A 663 7.48 -37.33 30.21
CA ARG A 663 8.18 -36.68 29.07
C ARG A 663 7.64 -35.27 28.79
N GLY A 664 7.13 -34.58 29.81
CA GLY A 664 6.57 -33.24 29.71
C GLY A 664 7.65 -32.14 29.65
N ALA A 665 7.26 -30.94 29.20
CA ALA A 665 8.15 -29.79 29.08
C ALA A 665 8.77 -29.38 30.43
N ASP A 666 7.98 -29.32 31.50
CA ASP A 666 8.46 -28.98 32.86
C ASP A 666 9.58 -29.91 33.33
N THR A 667 9.44 -31.22 33.09
CA THR A 667 10.43 -32.23 33.50
C THR A 667 11.73 -32.12 32.71
N ALA A 668 11.69 -31.57 31.49
CA ALA A 668 12.87 -31.41 30.64
C ALA A 668 13.66 -30.13 30.91
N VAL A 669 13.11 -29.16 31.66
CA VAL A 669 13.79 -27.87 31.93
C VAL A 669 15.15 -28.02 32.61
N PRO A 670 15.33 -28.86 33.65
CA PRO A 670 16.66 -29.01 34.27
C PRO A 670 17.72 -29.55 33.29
N ALA A 671 17.34 -30.55 32.47
CA ALA A 671 18.21 -31.09 31.44
C ALA A 671 18.53 -30.06 30.34
N PHE A 672 17.54 -29.25 29.96
CA PHE A 672 17.71 -28.13 29.04
C PHE A 672 18.73 -27.12 29.57
N CYS A 673 18.50 -26.60 30.78
CA CYS A 673 19.36 -25.59 31.39
C CYS A 673 20.80 -26.11 31.53
N ALA A 674 20.99 -27.36 31.94
CA ALA A 674 22.31 -27.98 32.02
C ALA A 674 22.99 -28.09 30.64
N ALA A 675 22.26 -28.49 29.60
CA ALA A 675 22.82 -28.64 28.25
C ALA A 675 23.26 -27.30 27.63
N VAL A 676 22.58 -26.19 27.96
CA VAL A 676 22.86 -24.85 27.40
C VAL A 676 23.63 -23.93 28.35
N ALA A 677 24.14 -24.44 29.48
CA ALA A 677 24.87 -23.64 30.47
C ALA A 677 26.29 -23.25 30.02
N GLU A 678 27.00 -24.15 29.32
CA GLU A 678 28.41 -23.98 28.94
C GLU A 678 28.59 -23.90 27.41
N PRO A 679 29.64 -23.22 26.90
CA PRO A 679 30.59 -22.39 27.63
C PRO A 679 29.98 -21.04 28.07
N ALA A 680 30.27 -20.62 29.30
CA ALA A 680 29.91 -19.31 29.81
C ALA A 680 30.58 -18.19 28.97
N GLY A 681 29.77 -17.30 28.37
CA GLY A 681 30.24 -16.19 27.51
C GLY A 681 29.85 -16.31 26.04
N GLU A 682 29.44 -17.49 25.57
CA GLU A 682 28.86 -17.66 24.23
C GLU A 682 27.41 -17.13 24.18
N PRO A 683 26.93 -16.51 23.08
CA PRO A 683 25.52 -16.09 22.97
C PRO A 683 24.55 -17.27 23.16
N ALA A 684 23.40 -17.03 23.83
CA ALA A 684 22.43 -18.09 24.12
C ALA A 684 21.94 -18.83 22.87
N ALA A 685 21.63 -18.10 21.78
CA ALA A 685 21.30 -18.68 20.48
C ALA A 685 22.34 -19.71 20.01
N ALA A 686 23.63 -19.44 20.21
CA ALA A 686 24.69 -20.33 19.78
C ALA A 686 24.79 -21.60 20.61
N ARG A 687 24.68 -21.48 21.94
CA ARG A 687 24.57 -22.64 22.83
C ARG A 687 23.35 -23.52 22.47
N ILE A 688 22.19 -22.91 22.24
CA ILE A 688 20.94 -23.60 21.89
C ILE A 688 21.07 -24.31 20.53
N VAL A 689 21.54 -23.62 19.49
CA VAL A 689 21.69 -24.20 18.14
C VAL A 689 22.69 -25.35 18.16
N ARG A 690 23.80 -25.23 18.90
CA ARG A 690 24.78 -26.31 19.07
C ARG A 690 24.16 -27.56 19.67
N VAL A 691 23.38 -27.41 20.75
CA VAL A 691 22.66 -28.54 21.37
C VAL A 691 21.63 -29.13 20.41
N ALA A 692 20.84 -28.28 19.72
CA ALA A 692 19.85 -28.74 18.74
C ALA A 692 20.48 -29.55 17.60
N MET A 693 21.59 -29.07 17.02
CA MET A 693 22.32 -29.77 15.97
C MET A 693 22.92 -31.09 16.48
N ALA A 694 23.43 -31.14 17.72
CA ALA A 694 23.94 -32.37 18.32
C ALA A 694 22.84 -33.44 18.49
N LEU A 695 21.68 -33.07 19.02
CA LEU A 695 20.54 -33.99 19.18
C LEU A 695 20.00 -34.49 17.83
N MET A 696 20.03 -33.64 16.80
CA MET A 696 19.60 -34.03 15.46
C MET A 696 20.54 -35.07 14.82
N GLN A 697 21.78 -35.22 15.27
CA GLN A 697 22.72 -36.19 14.67
C GLN A 697 22.37 -37.65 15.01
N GLU A 698 21.49 -37.89 15.99
CA GLU A 698 21.13 -39.24 16.47
C GLU A 698 20.38 -40.08 15.42
N ASP A 699 19.61 -39.46 14.53
CA ASP A 699 18.87 -40.15 13.46
C ASP A 699 19.25 -39.68 12.06
N PHE A 700 18.95 -40.51 11.05
CA PHE A 700 19.32 -40.24 9.65
C PHE A 700 18.76 -38.91 9.12
N SER A 701 17.46 -38.65 9.29
CA SER A 701 16.84 -37.43 8.75
C SER A 701 17.37 -36.17 9.46
N GLY A 702 17.74 -36.26 10.72
CA GLY A 702 18.38 -35.20 11.48
C GLY A 702 19.82 -34.93 11.05
N ARG A 703 20.62 -35.96 10.72
CA ARG A 703 21.95 -35.78 10.08
C ARG A 703 21.84 -35.02 8.75
N VAL A 704 20.89 -35.39 7.90
CA VAL A 704 20.58 -34.67 6.66
C VAL A 704 20.21 -33.21 6.96
N ALA A 705 19.36 -32.99 7.97
CA ALA A 705 18.89 -31.66 8.34
C ALA A 705 20.01 -30.73 8.86
N VAL A 706 21.00 -31.29 9.57
CA VAL A 706 22.20 -30.54 9.99
C VAL A 706 23.00 -30.05 8.79
N VAL A 707 23.26 -30.92 7.80
CA VAL A 707 23.98 -30.53 6.57
C VAL A 707 23.18 -29.49 5.79
N VAL A 708 21.87 -29.65 5.67
CA VAL A 708 20.98 -28.67 5.01
C VAL A 708 21.03 -27.32 5.74
N ALA A 709 20.97 -27.31 7.08
CA ALA A 709 21.07 -26.08 7.85
C ALA A 709 22.43 -25.38 7.65
N GLN A 710 23.54 -26.13 7.66
CA GLN A 710 24.88 -25.61 7.40
C GLN A 710 25.02 -25.00 5.99
N MET A 711 24.45 -25.63 4.96
CA MET A 711 24.44 -25.08 3.60
C MET A 711 23.52 -23.85 3.48
N CYS A 712 22.32 -23.89 4.08
CA CYS A 712 21.37 -22.78 4.09
C CYS A 712 21.86 -21.56 4.90
N ALA A 713 22.90 -21.71 5.73
CA ALA A 713 23.53 -20.59 6.42
C ALA A 713 24.20 -19.59 5.44
N PHE A 714 24.54 -20.03 4.21
CA PHE A 714 25.07 -19.20 3.12
C PHE A 714 23.98 -18.64 2.19
N ALA A 715 22.73 -19.08 2.35
CA ALA A 715 21.63 -18.62 1.53
C ALA A 715 21.24 -17.18 1.87
N SER A 716 20.52 -16.52 0.96
CA SER A 716 20.01 -15.17 1.18
C SER A 716 19.02 -15.22 2.36
N PRO A 717 19.02 -14.24 3.27
CA PRO A 717 18.04 -14.12 4.34
C PRO A 717 16.59 -14.16 3.85
N LEU A 718 16.36 -13.73 2.60
CA LEU A 718 15.06 -13.76 1.97
C LEU A 718 14.57 -15.20 1.67
N GLY A 719 15.46 -16.19 1.75
CA GLY A 719 15.21 -17.62 1.63
C GLY A 719 15.65 -18.26 0.32
N LEU A 720 15.60 -19.60 0.27
CA LEU A 720 15.92 -20.46 -0.86
C LEU A 720 14.67 -21.25 -1.27
N SER A 721 14.32 -21.29 -2.55
CA SER A 721 13.15 -22.04 -3.01
C SER A 721 13.30 -23.53 -2.77
N LEU A 722 12.19 -24.17 -2.41
CA LEU A 722 12.10 -25.63 -2.28
C LEU A 722 12.40 -26.33 -3.61
N SER A 723 12.16 -25.67 -4.76
CA SER A 723 12.53 -26.19 -6.08
C SER A 723 14.04 -26.30 -6.27
N ILE A 724 14.82 -25.32 -5.82
CA ILE A 724 16.29 -25.39 -5.89
C ILE A 724 16.81 -26.33 -4.80
N LEU A 725 16.31 -26.21 -3.57
CA LEU A 725 16.77 -27.03 -2.45
C LEU A 725 16.51 -28.53 -2.66
N GLY A 726 15.31 -28.87 -3.16
CA GLY A 726 14.89 -30.24 -3.45
C GLY A 726 15.42 -30.79 -4.78
N SER A 727 16.13 -29.98 -5.57
CA SER A 727 16.66 -30.38 -6.88
C SER A 727 17.65 -31.54 -6.77
N ARG A 728 17.71 -32.41 -7.79
CA ARG A 728 18.67 -33.53 -7.81
C ARG A 728 20.13 -33.07 -7.59
N PRO A 729 20.61 -31.97 -8.20
CA PRO A 729 21.96 -31.49 -7.94
C PRO A 729 22.18 -31.05 -6.49
N MET A 730 21.26 -30.28 -5.90
CA MET A 730 21.39 -29.85 -4.50
C MET A 730 21.38 -31.05 -3.55
N ARG A 731 20.47 -32.01 -3.74
CA ARG A 731 20.45 -33.25 -2.95
C ARG A 731 21.76 -34.04 -3.05
N ALA A 732 22.37 -34.08 -4.24
CA ALA A 732 23.66 -34.72 -4.42
C ALA A 732 24.78 -34.03 -3.63
N GLN A 733 24.75 -32.70 -3.52
CA GLN A 733 25.73 -31.96 -2.69
C GLN A 733 25.48 -32.15 -1.20
N VAL A 734 24.22 -32.15 -0.74
CA VAL A 734 23.89 -32.50 0.65
C VAL A 734 24.37 -33.92 0.98
N ALA A 735 24.17 -34.88 0.07
CA ALA A 735 24.58 -36.26 0.25
C ALA A 735 26.11 -36.44 0.38
N ARG A 736 26.91 -35.52 -0.16
CA ARG A 736 28.38 -35.51 0.01
C ARG A 736 28.82 -35.00 1.38
N GLY A 737 27.93 -34.37 2.14
CA GLY A 737 28.17 -33.97 3.52
C GLY A 737 27.88 -35.08 4.55
N LEU A 738 27.43 -36.25 4.10
CA LEU A 738 27.00 -37.38 4.93
C LEU A 738 27.94 -38.59 4.73
N SER A 739 27.74 -39.64 5.55
CA SER A 739 28.39 -40.94 5.32
C SER A 739 27.97 -41.56 3.98
N ASP A 740 28.77 -42.46 3.41
CA ASP A 740 28.47 -43.06 2.11
C ASP A 740 27.11 -43.77 2.07
N ALA A 741 26.75 -44.47 3.17
CA ALA A 741 25.47 -45.15 3.32
C ALA A 741 24.30 -44.16 3.38
N ASP A 742 24.38 -43.16 4.26
CA ASP A 742 23.37 -42.10 4.40
C ASP A 742 23.21 -41.30 3.10
N GLY A 743 24.32 -40.99 2.43
CA GLY A 743 24.34 -40.29 1.16
C GLY A 743 23.68 -41.11 0.04
N ALA A 744 23.86 -42.43 0.02
CA ALA A 744 23.19 -43.31 -0.94
C ALA A 744 21.67 -43.34 -0.72
N MET A 745 21.22 -43.39 0.53
CA MET A 745 19.80 -43.31 0.89
C MET A 745 19.17 -41.99 0.44
N LEU A 746 19.81 -40.85 0.74
CA LEU A 746 19.30 -39.53 0.33
C LEU A 746 19.23 -39.36 -1.19
N ARG A 747 20.17 -39.95 -1.94
CA ARG A 747 20.13 -39.93 -3.41
C ARG A 747 18.98 -40.78 -3.97
N ALA A 748 18.63 -41.86 -3.29
CA ALA A 748 17.57 -42.78 -3.71
C ALA A 748 16.16 -42.21 -3.43
N ASP A 749 15.96 -41.47 -2.33
CA ASP A 749 14.66 -40.95 -1.93
C ASP A 749 14.66 -39.44 -1.64
N GLY A 750 13.83 -38.70 -2.39
CA GLY A 750 13.66 -37.26 -2.21
C GLY A 750 12.87 -36.87 -0.96
N TRP A 751 12.00 -37.74 -0.45
CA TRP A 751 11.18 -37.47 0.75
C TRP A 751 12.02 -37.27 2.01
N GLU A 752 13.24 -37.81 2.03
CA GLU A 752 14.18 -37.64 3.13
C GLU A 752 14.65 -36.19 3.27
N MET A 753 14.63 -35.41 2.17
CA MET A 753 14.86 -33.96 2.24
C MET A 753 13.71 -33.24 2.96
N ASP A 754 12.46 -33.63 2.69
CA ASP A 754 11.28 -33.03 3.34
C ASP A 754 11.21 -33.42 4.83
N ARG A 755 11.57 -34.67 5.17
CA ARG A 755 11.72 -35.12 6.57
C ARG A 755 12.81 -34.35 7.29
N ALA A 756 13.95 -34.10 6.63
CA ALA A 756 15.03 -33.29 7.17
C ALA A 756 14.59 -31.84 7.42
N LEU A 757 13.87 -31.23 6.47
CA LEU A 757 13.28 -29.90 6.66
C LEU A 757 12.27 -29.88 7.82
N ALA A 758 11.43 -30.90 7.94
CA ALA A 758 10.51 -31.02 9.07
C ALA A 758 11.26 -31.15 10.41
N ALA A 759 12.41 -31.84 10.45
CA ALA A 759 13.28 -31.87 11.62
C ALA A 759 13.84 -30.48 11.95
N ALA A 760 14.44 -29.79 10.97
CA ALA A 760 14.99 -28.45 11.17
C ALA A 760 13.91 -27.42 11.61
N VAL A 761 12.67 -27.54 11.12
CA VAL A 761 11.52 -26.73 11.55
C VAL A 761 11.12 -27.03 13.00
N ARG A 762 11.12 -28.31 13.42
CA ARG A 762 10.82 -28.69 14.81
C ARG A 762 11.78 -28.05 15.81
N PHE A 763 13.08 -28.02 15.47
CA PHE A 763 14.11 -27.36 16.27
C PHE A 763 14.22 -25.84 16.04
N ARG A 764 13.36 -25.25 15.20
CA ARG A 764 13.28 -23.80 14.92
C ARG A 764 14.55 -23.21 14.27
N LEU A 765 15.36 -24.04 13.61
CA LEU A 765 16.55 -23.61 12.87
C LEU A 765 16.17 -22.93 11.55
N VAL A 766 15.12 -23.44 10.89
CA VAL A 766 14.59 -22.88 9.64
C VAL A 766 13.07 -22.70 9.71
N GLU A 767 12.56 -21.82 8.87
CA GLU A 767 11.14 -21.65 8.58
C GLU A 767 10.87 -22.10 7.15
N VAL A 768 9.75 -22.79 6.93
CA VAL A 768 9.37 -23.27 5.60
C VAL A 768 7.96 -22.78 5.28
N ALA A 769 7.84 -22.04 4.19
CA ALA A 769 6.56 -21.65 3.62
C ALA A 769 6.20 -22.66 2.52
N TRP A 770 5.24 -23.54 2.77
CA TRP A 770 4.84 -24.63 1.84
C TRP A 770 3.86 -24.19 0.73
N GLY A 771 3.52 -22.90 0.65
CA GLY A 771 2.57 -22.36 -0.34
C GLY A 771 3.12 -22.33 -1.77
N ARG A 772 2.39 -21.66 -2.69
CA ARG A 772 2.89 -21.45 -4.06
C ARG A 772 4.22 -20.69 -4.02
N GLY A 773 5.24 -21.26 -4.67
CA GLY A 773 6.60 -20.72 -4.66
C GLY A 773 7.36 -21.00 -3.37
N GLY A 774 7.11 -22.15 -2.70
CA GLY A 774 7.59 -22.41 -1.36
C GLY A 774 9.08 -22.18 -1.11
N VAL A 775 9.39 -21.61 0.04
CA VAL A 775 10.72 -21.06 0.40
C VAL A 775 11.14 -21.55 1.78
N VAL A 776 12.41 -21.88 1.93
CA VAL A 776 13.09 -22.12 3.21
C VAL A 776 13.86 -20.88 3.62
N ARG A 777 13.65 -20.39 4.83
CA ARG A 777 14.34 -19.23 5.41
C ARG A 777 15.07 -19.63 6.68
N MET A 778 16.28 -19.11 6.84
CA MET A 778 17.00 -19.17 8.11
C MET A 778 17.12 -17.74 8.64
N HIS A 779 16.82 -17.55 9.92
CA HIS A 779 16.93 -16.23 10.53
C HIS A 779 18.40 -15.78 10.55
N PRO A 780 18.76 -14.52 10.21
CA PRO A 780 20.16 -14.08 10.07
C PRO A 780 21.04 -14.34 11.29
N ALA A 781 20.50 -14.17 12.51
CA ALA A 781 21.24 -14.50 13.72
C ALA A 781 21.49 -16.03 13.87
N VAL A 782 20.57 -16.87 13.42
CA VAL A 782 20.78 -18.33 13.37
C VAL A 782 21.82 -18.68 12.29
N GLN A 783 21.79 -18.01 11.13
CA GLN A 783 22.82 -18.17 10.09
C GLN A 783 24.21 -17.85 10.66
N ALA A 784 24.36 -16.71 11.33
CA ALA A 784 25.62 -16.28 11.95
C ALA A 784 26.10 -17.30 12.99
N THR A 785 25.20 -17.83 13.81
CA THR A 785 25.49 -18.88 14.78
C THR A 785 25.95 -20.18 14.13
N VAL A 786 25.24 -20.66 13.10
CA VAL A 786 25.62 -21.90 12.38
C VAL A 786 26.98 -21.73 11.71
N LEU A 787 27.25 -20.56 11.12
CA LEU A 787 28.55 -20.22 10.53
C LEU A 787 29.66 -20.19 11.59
N ALA A 788 29.43 -19.57 12.75
CA ALA A 788 30.41 -19.49 13.83
C ALA A 788 30.70 -20.87 14.45
N GLY A 789 29.74 -21.79 14.44
CA GLY A 789 29.89 -23.17 14.93
C GLY A 789 30.65 -24.11 13.99
N MET A 790 30.98 -23.69 12.77
CA MET A 790 31.77 -24.48 11.82
C MET A 790 33.24 -24.03 11.81
N SER A 791 34.17 -24.98 11.74
CA SER A 791 35.58 -24.67 11.47
C SER A 791 35.75 -24.01 10.09
N ASP A 792 36.86 -23.31 9.86
CA ASP A 792 37.15 -22.68 8.57
C ASP A 792 37.09 -23.68 7.39
N GLN A 793 37.60 -24.89 7.62
CA GLN A 793 37.59 -25.96 6.62
C GLN A 793 36.17 -26.48 6.34
N GLU A 794 35.35 -26.63 7.37
CA GLU A 794 33.94 -27.03 7.20
C GLU A 794 33.15 -25.93 6.50
N ARG A 795 33.37 -24.66 6.86
CA ARG A 795 32.75 -23.51 6.19
C ARG A 795 33.08 -23.49 4.71
N GLU A 796 34.35 -23.67 4.34
CA GLU A 796 34.76 -23.73 2.94
C GLU A 796 34.10 -24.90 2.21
N THR A 797 34.09 -26.09 2.84
CA THR A 797 33.49 -27.30 2.26
C THR A 797 31.99 -27.14 2.04
N ARG A 798 31.25 -26.64 3.04
CA ARG A 798 29.79 -26.44 2.98
C ARG A 798 29.41 -25.32 2.03
N ARG A 799 30.19 -24.24 1.99
CA ARG A 799 30.05 -23.17 0.99
C ARG A 799 30.25 -23.73 -0.42
N GLY A 800 31.31 -24.49 -0.67
CA GLY A 800 31.58 -25.11 -1.97
C GLY A 800 30.45 -26.04 -2.43
N GLN A 801 29.94 -26.89 -1.52
CA GLN A 801 28.78 -27.75 -1.77
C GLN A 801 27.53 -26.93 -2.11
N PHE A 802 27.26 -25.86 -1.37
CA PHE A 802 26.11 -24.98 -1.61
C PHE A 802 26.21 -24.30 -2.98
N LEU A 803 27.35 -23.70 -3.29
CA LEU A 803 27.61 -23.03 -4.57
C LEU A 803 27.48 -23.98 -5.77
N LEU A 804 28.02 -25.20 -5.66
CA LEU A 804 27.87 -26.24 -6.68
C LEU A 804 26.40 -26.63 -6.86
N GLY A 805 25.65 -26.78 -5.76
CA GLY A 805 24.23 -27.09 -5.79
C GLY A 805 23.42 -26.01 -6.53
N LEU A 806 23.75 -24.73 -6.29
CA LEU A 806 23.16 -23.60 -7.02
C LEU A 806 23.55 -23.58 -8.50
N ALA A 807 24.85 -23.75 -8.81
CA ALA A 807 25.39 -23.68 -10.16
C ALA A 807 24.89 -24.80 -11.09
N ASP A 808 24.64 -25.98 -10.55
CA ASP A 808 24.08 -27.11 -11.29
C ASP A 808 22.56 -27.03 -11.42
N ALA A 809 21.87 -26.42 -10.45
CA ALA A 809 20.45 -26.10 -10.56
C ALA A 809 20.18 -24.94 -11.54
N ALA A 810 21.20 -24.15 -11.87
CA ALA A 810 21.09 -23.03 -12.78
C ALA A 810 20.72 -23.47 -14.21
N PRO A 811 19.71 -22.85 -14.84
CA PRO A 811 19.39 -23.11 -16.24
C PRO A 811 20.61 -22.86 -17.12
N ARG A 812 20.91 -23.76 -18.07
CA ARG A 812 22.05 -23.61 -18.99
C ARG A 812 21.74 -22.75 -20.22
N THR A 813 20.48 -22.35 -20.43
CA THR A 813 20.04 -21.58 -21.60
C THR A 813 19.72 -20.12 -21.26
N ILE A 814 19.82 -19.26 -22.29
CA ILE A 814 19.69 -17.81 -22.22
C ILE A 814 18.22 -17.43 -22.44
N ALA A 815 17.37 -17.63 -21.43
CA ALA A 815 16.12 -16.90 -21.34
C ALA A 815 16.35 -15.67 -20.46
N ALA A 816 16.22 -14.47 -21.04
CA ALA A 816 16.49 -13.19 -20.39
C ALA A 816 15.54 -12.88 -19.21
N ASP A 817 14.46 -13.65 -19.03
CA ASP A 817 13.51 -13.50 -17.91
C ASP A 817 13.22 -14.82 -17.19
N SER A 818 14.28 -15.52 -16.76
CA SER A 818 14.13 -16.73 -15.94
C SER A 818 13.94 -16.35 -14.46
N PRO A 819 12.82 -16.69 -13.80
CA PRO A 819 12.63 -16.48 -12.36
C PRO A 819 13.72 -17.15 -11.52
N VAL A 820 14.21 -18.31 -11.98
CA VAL A 820 15.31 -19.04 -11.33
C VAL A 820 16.62 -18.25 -11.39
N ARG A 821 16.92 -17.53 -12.48
CA ARG A 821 18.14 -16.70 -12.54
C ARG A 821 18.06 -15.51 -11.59
N ARG A 822 16.90 -14.85 -11.50
CA ARG A 822 16.64 -13.80 -10.49
C ARG A 822 16.83 -14.35 -9.07
N GLU A 823 16.28 -15.53 -8.80
CA GLU A 823 16.48 -16.18 -7.52
C GLU A 823 17.96 -16.50 -7.27
N LEU A 824 18.70 -17.04 -8.25
CA LEU A 824 20.12 -17.32 -8.06
C LEU A 824 20.97 -16.07 -7.81
N HIS A 825 20.61 -14.94 -8.42
CA HIS A 825 21.33 -13.68 -8.25
C HIS A 825 21.33 -13.22 -6.77
N ARG A 826 20.21 -13.37 -6.05
CA ARG A 826 20.10 -12.98 -4.62
C ARG A 826 21.10 -13.71 -3.71
N HIS A 827 21.59 -14.88 -4.15
CA HIS A 827 22.48 -15.72 -3.38
C HIS A 827 23.95 -15.35 -3.59
N LEU A 828 24.29 -14.61 -4.66
CA LEU A 828 25.68 -14.30 -5.02
C LEU A 828 26.47 -13.64 -3.89
N ILE A 829 25.86 -12.63 -3.27
CA ILE A 829 26.49 -11.85 -2.20
C ILE A 829 26.44 -12.62 -0.89
N SER A 830 25.28 -13.16 -0.51
CA SER A 830 25.12 -13.86 0.78
C SER A 830 26.01 -15.09 0.90
N SER A 831 26.25 -15.80 -0.20
CA SER A 831 27.11 -16.98 -0.21
C SER A 831 28.59 -16.67 -0.40
N GLY A 832 28.94 -15.41 -0.65
CA GLY A 832 30.30 -15.00 -1.04
C GLY A 832 30.77 -15.64 -2.34
N ALA A 833 29.86 -15.93 -3.28
CA ALA A 833 30.18 -16.66 -4.51
C ALA A 833 31.23 -15.94 -5.36
N LEU A 834 31.15 -14.60 -5.42
CA LEU A 834 32.10 -13.79 -6.18
C LEU A 834 33.47 -13.75 -5.53
N ASP A 835 33.57 -13.99 -4.22
CA ASP A 835 34.81 -13.88 -3.45
C ASP A 835 35.64 -15.17 -3.41
N VAL A 836 35.10 -16.25 -3.95
CA VAL A 836 35.78 -17.55 -4.05
C VAL A 836 36.13 -17.90 -5.49
N ASP A 837 37.25 -18.61 -5.64
CA ASP A 837 37.60 -19.28 -6.88
C ASP A 837 37.06 -20.72 -6.83
N GLY A 838 35.80 -20.88 -7.22
CA GLY A 838 35.11 -22.16 -7.23
C GLY A 838 35.46 -23.03 -8.46
N PRO A 839 34.93 -24.27 -8.52
CA PRO A 839 35.06 -25.13 -9.68
C PRO A 839 34.36 -24.54 -10.91
N ASP A 840 34.63 -25.14 -12.08
CA ASP A 840 34.17 -24.68 -13.40
C ASP A 840 32.67 -24.41 -13.48
N GLU A 841 31.84 -25.22 -12.82
CA GLU A 841 30.39 -25.03 -12.79
C GLU A 841 30.00 -23.71 -12.13
N VAL A 842 30.66 -23.36 -11.03
CA VAL A 842 30.44 -22.11 -10.30
C VAL A 842 30.94 -20.94 -11.13
N ARG A 843 32.17 -21.01 -11.68
CA ARG A 843 32.72 -19.95 -12.55
C ARG A 843 31.86 -19.70 -13.77
N ARG A 844 31.37 -20.77 -14.43
CA ARG A 844 30.38 -20.68 -15.52
C ARG A 844 29.12 -19.95 -15.08
N TRP A 845 28.53 -20.36 -13.96
CA TRP A 845 27.32 -19.73 -13.42
C TRP A 845 27.51 -18.23 -13.15
N LEU A 846 28.64 -17.84 -12.53
CA LEU A 846 28.95 -16.44 -12.25
C LEU A 846 29.06 -15.58 -13.51
N VAL A 847 29.64 -16.11 -14.59
CA VAL A 847 29.71 -15.41 -15.88
C VAL A 847 28.33 -15.31 -16.53
N GLU A 848 27.54 -16.39 -16.50
CA GLU A 848 26.17 -16.37 -17.02
C GLU A 848 25.24 -15.43 -16.24
N GLN A 849 25.48 -15.23 -14.94
CA GLN A 849 24.74 -14.24 -14.15
C GLN A 849 25.06 -12.81 -14.61
N LEU A 850 26.33 -12.50 -14.88
CA LEU A 850 26.70 -11.20 -15.45
C LEU A 850 26.07 -10.98 -16.83
N GLU A 851 26.08 -11.99 -17.70
CA GLU A 851 25.42 -11.93 -19.01
C GLU A 851 23.92 -11.66 -18.89
N HIS A 852 23.27 -12.26 -17.89
CA HIS A 852 21.85 -12.02 -17.61
C HIS A 852 21.58 -10.59 -17.12
N LEU A 853 22.45 -10.02 -16.28
CA LEU A 853 22.34 -8.63 -15.84
C LEU A 853 22.49 -7.66 -17.01
N ILE A 854 23.50 -7.86 -17.86
CA ILE A 854 23.71 -7.07 -19.07
C ILE A 854 22.46 -7.09 -19.97
N ALA A 855 21.85 -8.26 -20.14
CA ALA A 855 20.64 -8.40 -20.95
C ALA A 855 19.40 -7.70 -20.38
N ARG A 856 19.35 -7.43 -19.06
CA ARG A 856 18.23 -6.74 -18.39
C ARG A 856 18.34 -5.21 -18.39
N GLY A 857 19.55 -4.65 -18.53
CA GLY A 857 19.77 -3.21 -18.74
C GLY A 857 20.58 -2.50 -17.63
N ASP A 858 21.01 -1.27 -17.95
CA ASP A 858 22.18 -0.57 -17.38
C ASP A 858 22.07 -0.09 -15.92
N GLY A 859 20.93 -0.32 -15.23
CA GLY A 859 20.72 0.17 -13.86
C GLY A 859 21.68 -0.42 -12.82
N GLU A 860 22.30 -1.56 -13.11
CA GLU A 860 23.22 -2.28 -12.23
C GLU A 860 24.66 -2.35 -12.75
N ALA A 861 24.92 -1.81 -13.95
CA ALA A 861 26.22 -1.89 -14.61
C ALA A 861 27.40 -1.38 -13.75
N PRO A 862 27.30 -0.26 -12.99
CA PRO A 862 28.40 0.20 -12.14
C PRO A 862 28.74 -0.77 -11.01
N ASP A 863 27.72 -1.34 -10.38
CA ASP A 863 27.92 -2.26 -9.25
C ASP A 863 28.41 -3.64 -9.73
N ALA A 864 27.84 -4.12 -10.84
CA ALA A 864 28.31 -5.31 -11.53
C ALA A 864 29.79 -5.16 -11.94
N LEU A 865 30.19 -4.01 -12.51
CA LEU A 865 31.59 -3.74 -12.86
C LEU A 865 32.49 -3.85 -11.62
N ARG A 866 32.16 -3.16 -10.52
CA ARG A 866 32.99 -3.21 -9.29
C ARG A 866 33.16 -4.62 -8.75
N ARG A 867 32.08 -5.40 -8.66
CA ARG A 867 32.08 -6.72 -8.03
C ARG A 867 32.73 -7.79 -8.91
N TRP A 868 32.38 -7.86 -10.20
CA TRP A 868 32.97 -8.85 -11.11
C TRP A 868 34.39 -8.50 -11.52
N ARG A 869 34.80 -7.22 -11.51
CA ARG A 869 36.22 -6.86 -11.72
C ARG A 869 37.13 -7.49 -10.68
N ARG A 870 36.73 -7.48 -9.40
CA ARG A 870 37.48 -8.19 -8.34
C ARG A 870 37.56 -9.69 -8.57
N ALA A 871 36.48 -10.30 -9.08
CA ALA A 871 36.49 -11.71 -9.46
C ALA A 871 37.46 -11.97 -10.63
N LEU A 872 37.44 -11.11 -11.66
CA LEU A 872 38.36 -11.19 -12.80
C LEU A 872 39.82 -11.06 -12.35
N ASP A 873 40.14 -10.07 -11.50
CA ASP A 873 41.51 -9.86 -11.01
C ASP A 873 42.04 -11.09 -10.26
N ARG A 874 41.20 -11.73 -9.43
CA ARG A 874 41.53 -12.99 -8.75
C ARG A 874 41.73 -14.15 -9.73
N TRP A 875 40.85 -14.30 -10.72
CA TRP A 875 40.96 -15.39 -11.70
C TRP A 875 42.18 -15.22 -12.61
N LEU A 876 42.52 -13.97 -12.98
CA LEU A 876 43.75 -13.64 -13.69
C LEU A 876 44.99 -13.99 -12.87
N ALA A 877 45.02 -13.64 -11.58
CA ALA A 877 46.15 -13.94 -10.71
C ALA A 877 46.39 -15.45 -10.51
N ARG A 878 45.31 -16.25 -10.54
CA ARG A 878 45.36 -17.69 -10.23
C ARG A 878 45.46 -18.59 -11.45
N HIS A 879 44.70 -18.31 -12.50
CA HIS A 879 44.60 -19.15 -13.70
C HIS A 879 45.20 -18.48 -14.95
N GLY A 880 45.42 -17.17 -14.92
CA GLY A 880 45.91 -16.41 -16.07
C GLY A 880 44.89 -16.30 -17.22
N TRP A 881 45.37 -15.74 -18.34
CA TRP A 881 44.56 -15.50 -19.54
C TRP A 881 44.24 -16.77 -20.34
N GLN A 882 44.94 -17.87 -20.09
CA GLN A 882 44.73 -19.15 -20.79
C GLN A 882 43.55 -19.96 -20.22
N ASP A 883 42.83 -19.40 -19.23
CA ASP A 883 41.61 -19.98 -18.69
C ASP A 883 40.36 -19.47 -19.44
N ARG A 884 39.51 -20.42 -19.84
CA ARG A 884 38.31 -20.17 -20.63
C ARG A 884 37.28 -19.26 -19.95
N PHE A 885 37.14 -19.37 -18.63
CA PHE A 885 36.16 -18.57 -17.88
C PHE A 885 36.71 -17.19 -17.55
N THR A 886 38.01 -17.06 -17.32
CA THR A 886 38.70 -15.76 -17.24
C THR A 886 38.49 -14.95 -18.51
N LEU A 887 38.70 -15.56 -19.70
CA LEU A 887 38.48 -14.88 -20.99
C LEU A 887 37.02 -14.48 -21.21
N ARG A 888 36.09 -15.38 -20.89
CA ARG A 888 34.66 -15.09 -21.03
C ARG A 888 34.23 -13.97 -20.08
N LEU A 889 34.71 -13.98 -18.84
CA LEU A 889 34.45 -12.91 -17.87
C LEU A 889 35.04 -11.57 -18.32
N ALA A 890 36.29 -11.56 -18.79
CA ALA A 890 36.93 -10.36 -19.33
C ALA A 890 36.13 -9.75 -20.49
N THR A 891 35.64 -10.59 -21.41
CA THR A 891 34.80 -10.17 -22.54
C THR A 891 33.51 -9.49 -22.05
N ARG A 892 32.84 -10.06 -21.05
CA ARG A 892 31.61 -9.48 -20.49
C ARG A 892 31.84 -8.23 -19.67
N LEU A 893 32.97 -8.15 -18.97
CA LEU A 893 33.35 -6.93 -18.28
C LEU A 893 33.68 -5.81 -19.26
N ALA A 894 34.30 -6.10 -20.41
CA ALA A 894 34.49 -5.10 -21.46
C ALA A 894 33.15 -4.55 -21.98
N ASP A 895 32.14 -5.40 -22.18
CA ASP A 895 30.79 -4.98 -22.53
C ASP A 895 30.18 -4.00 -21.49
N VAL A 896 30.31 -4.33 -20.20
CA VAL A 896 29.84 -3.47 -19.10
C VAL A 896 30.63 -2.16 -19.04
N THR A 897 31.95 -2.22 -19.12
CA THR A 897 32.83 -1.05 -19.12
C THR A 897 32.50 -0.09 -20.26
N ARG A 898 32.23 -0.61 -21.47
CA ARG A 898 31.77 0.19 -22.62
C ARG A 898 30.42 0.85 -22.36
N SER A 899 29.44 0.13 -21.78
CA SER A 899 28.11 0.69 -21.48
C SER A 899 28.15 1.88 -20.50
N LEU A 900 29.18 1.92 -19.65
CA LEU A 900 29.42 2.99 -18.68
C LEU A 900 30.22 4.18 -19.27
N GLY A 901 30.52 4.17 -20.57
CA GLY A 901 31.27 5.23 -21.24
C GLY A 901 32.79 5.10 -21.14
N HIS A 902 33.32 4.06 -20.51
CA HIS A 902 34.77 3.85 -20.36
C HIS A 902 35.37 3.13 -21.58
N GLY A 903 35.17 3.68 -22.79
CA GLY A 903 35.49 3.00 -24.06
C GLY A 903 36.97 2.62 -24.23
N ALA A 904 37.90 3.45 -23.74
CA ALA A 904 39.34 3.16 -23.84
C ALA A 904 39.76 1.96 -22.98
N GLU A 905 39.20 1.83 -21.77
CA GLU A 905 39.46 0.69 -20.90
C GLU A 905 38.84 -0.59 -21.47
N ALA A 906 37.60 -0.50 -21.98
CA ALA A 906 36.94 -1.62 -22.65
C ALA A 906 37.76 -2.12 -23.85
N LEU A 907 38.28 -1.19 -24.68
CA LEU A 907 39.11 -1.52 -25.83
C LEU A 907 40.35 -2.34 -25.44
N GLU A 908 41.09 -1.93 -24.40
CA GLU A 908 42.30 -2.63 -23.97
C GLU A 908 41.99 -4.03 -23.40
N LEU A 909 40.88 -4.14 -22.67
CA LEU A 909 40.40 -5.42 -22.15
C LEU A 909 39.97 -6.36 -23.29
N SER A 910 39.18 -5.87 -24.25
CA SER A 910 38.75 -6.58 -25.45
C SER A 910 39.93 -7.01 -26.33
N ARG A 911 40.94 -6.15 -26.54
CA ARG A 911 42.15 -6.48 -27.30
C ARG A 911 42.93 -7.62 -26.66
N THR A 912 43.12 -7.55 -25.35
CA THR A 912 43.85 -8.58 -24.62
C THR A 912 43.09 -9.90 -24.63
N ALA A 913 41.79 -9.88 -24.31
CA ALA A 913 40.94 -11.07 -24.37
C ALA A 913 40.87 -11.66 -25.79
N LEU A 914 40.85 -10.84 -26.84
CA LEU A 914 40.85 -11.31 -28.23
C LEU A 914 42.16 -12.00 -28.60
N ARG A 915 43.32 -11.41 -28.25
CA ARG A 915 44.64 -12.01 -28.51
C ARG A 915 44.78 -13.37 -27.83
N GLU A 916 44.52 -13.40 -26.52
CA GLU A 916 44.67 -14.60 -25.70
C GLU A 916 43.65 -15.68 -26.08
N GLY A 917 42.39 -15.28 -26.32
CA GLY A 917 41.36 -16.21 -26.79
C GLY A 917 41.63 -16.77 -28.18
N THR A 918 42.18 -15.97 -29.10
CA THR A 918 42.59 -16.44 -30.44
C THR A 918 43.71 -17.47 -30.33
N ALA A 919 44.69 -17.25 -29.43
CA ALA A 919 45.76 -18.21 -29.19
C ALA A 919 45.25 -19.53 -28.60
N LEU A 920 44.27 -19.46 -27.70
CA LEU A 920 43.74 -20.63 -26.99
C LEU A 920 42.75 -21.47 -27.83
N PHE A 921 41.80 -20.82 -28.52
CA PHE A 921 40.70 -21.50 -29.21
C PHE A 921 40.76 -21.43 -30.74
N GLY A 922 41.63 -20.58 -31.29
CA GLY A 922 41.66 -20.24 -32.71
C GLY A 922 40.75 -19.05 -33.06
N PRO A 923 41.01 -18.38 -34.21
CA PRO A 923 40.37 -17.11 -34.58
C PRO A 923 38.87 -17.23 -34.87
N ASP A 924 38.41 -18.42 -35.25
CA ASP A 924 37.02 -18.69 -35.62
C ASP A 924 36.19 -19.21 -34.46
N HIS A 925 36.75 -19.48 -33.27
CA HIS A 925 35.95 -20.00 -32.17
C HIS A 925 34.82 -19.02 -31.77
N PRO A 926 33.58 -19.48 -31.49
CA PRO A 926 32.44 -18.58 -31.23
C PRO A 926 32.68 -17.55 -30.11
N TRP A 927 33.39 -17.93 -29.04
CA TRP A 927 33.74 -16.97 -27.98
C TRP A 927 34.71 -15.88 -28.45
N VAL A 928 35.68 -16.24 -29.30
CA VAL A 928 36.63 -15.28 -29.89
C VAL A 928 35.88 -14.30 -30.80
N LEU A 929 34.91 -14.80 -31.58
CA LEU A 929 34.04 -13.96 -32.40
C LEU A 929 33.14 -13.03 -31.57
N VAL A 930 32.64 -13.48 -30.41
CA VAL A 930 31.92 -12.60 -29.48
C VAL A 930 32.82 -11.48 -28.96
N THR A 931 34.05 -11.79 -28.53
CA THR A 931 35.03 -10.79 -28.08
C THR A 931 35.39 -9.82 -29.21
N ARG A 932 35.59 -10.33 -30.43
CA ARG A 932 35.87 -9.53 -31.63
C ARG A 932 34.72 -8.57 -31.95
N ARG A 933 33.47 -9.02 -31.82
CA ARG A 933 32.28 -8.17 -31.97
C ARG A 933 32.24 -7.05 -30.93
N GLY A 934 32.58 -7.38 -29.68
CA GLY A 934 32.69 -6.40 -28.58
C GLY A 934 33.75 -5.34 -28.90
N LEU A 935 34.94 -5.78 -29.31
CA LEU A 935 36.03 -4.92 -29.77
C LEU A 935 35.60 -3.96 -30.89
N ALA A 936 34.85 -4.45 -31.88
CA ALA A 936 34.32 -3.60 -32.94
C ALA A 936 33.37 -2.52 -32.38
N GLY A 937 32.57 -2.86 -31.37
CA GLY A 937 31.76 -1.91 -30.60
C GLY A 937 32.59 -0.84 -29.90
N ASP A 938 33.66 -1.24 -29.22
CA ASP A 938 34.58 -0.31 -28.54
C ASP A 938 35.22 0.66 -29.56
N LEU A 939 35.67 0.12 -30.70
CA LEU A 939 36.25 0.91 -31.79
C LEU A 939 35.25 1.91 -32.39
N ARG A 940 33.98 1.53 -32.55
CA ARG A 940 32.92 2.47 -32.98
C ARG A 940 32.72 3.58 -31.95
N GLY A 941 32.62 3.24 -30.66
CA GLY A 941 32.44 4.23 -29.59
C GLY A 941 33.59 5.24 -29.49
N LEU A 942 34.79 4.86 -29.92
CA LEU A 942 35.98 5.72 -29.97
C LEU A 942 36.18 6.45 -31.31
N GLY A 943 35.24 6.31 -32.25
CA GLY A 943 35.30 6.96 -33.57
C GLY A 943 36.24 6.29 -34.58
N GLN A 944 36.76 5.10 -34.29
CA GLN A 944 37.68 4.35 -35.15
C GLN A 944 36.92 3.44 -36.15
N PHE A 945 36.04 4.04 -36.95
CA PHE A 945 35.05 3.30 -37.74
C PHE A 945 35.64 2.35 -38.79
N ARG A 946 36.76 2.71 -39.42
CA ARG A 946 37.43 1.82 -40.40
C ARG A 946 37.98 0.56 -39.74
N ALA A 947 38.57 0.68 -38.55
CA ALA A 947 39.04 -0.47 -37.78
C ALA A 947 37.88 -1.33 -37.32
N ALA A 948 36.80 -0.72 -36.82
CA ALA A 948 35.58 -1.44 -36.45
C ALA A 948 34.98 -2.23 -37.62
N LEU A 949 34.98 -1.65 -38.83
CA LEU A 949 34.50 -2.32 -40.04
C LEU A 949 35.29 -3.59 -40.37
N VAL A 950 36.62 -3.55 -40.22
CA VAL A 950 37.46 -4.75 -40.43
C VAL A 950 37.07 -5.86 -39.45
N GLU A 951 36.91 -5.51 -38.16
CA GLU A 951 36.56 -6.49 -37.13
C GLU A 951 35.14 -7.05 -37.29
N ASP A 952 34.14 -6.23 -37.63
CA ASP A 952 32.78 -6.72 -37.90
C ASP A 952 32.69 -7.57 -39.16
N GLN A 953 33.49 -7.28 -40.19
CA GLN A 953 33.55 -8.12 -41.39
C GLN A 953 34.07 -9.52 -41.04
N ALA A 954 35.15 -9.59 -40.25
CA ALA A 954 35.70 -10.85 -39.77
C ALA A 954 34.69 -11.60 -38.87
N THR A 955 34.07 -10.89 -37.93
CA THR A 955 33.03 -11.43 -37.04
C THR A 955 31.85 -12.01 -37.82
N TRP A 956 31.30 -11.26 -38.79
CA TRP A 956 30.16 -11.72 -39.59
C TRP A 956 30.52 -12.92 -40.46
N ARG A 957 31.69 -12.94 -41.11
CA ARG A 957 32.16 -14.09 -41.88
C ARG A 957 32.32 -15.31 -40.97
N GLY A 958 32.98 -15.18 -39.83
CA GLY A 958 33.20 -16.27 -38.89
C GLY A 958 31.91 -16.91 -38.39
N PHE A 959 30.92 -16.10 -37.97
CA PHE A 959 29.63 -16.63 -37.53
C PHE A 959 28.81 -17.23 -38.68
N ARG A 960 28.83 -16.60 -39.86
CA ARG A 960 28.16 -17.11 -41.06
C ARG A 960 28.72 -18.47 -41.47
N ASP A 961 30.05 -18.62 -41.46
CA ASP A 961 30.70 -19.84 -41.94
C ASP A 961 30.49 -21.02 -40.99
N GLN A 962 30.30 -20.76 -39.69
CA GLN A 962 30.03 -21.80 -38.69
C GLN A 962 28.55 -22.14 -38.51
N PHE A 963 27.69 -21.13 -38.40
CA PHE A 963 26.28 -21.33 -38.03
C PHE A 963 25.31 -21.07 -39.17
N GLY A 964 25.82 -20.62 -40.30
CA GLY A 964 25.01 -20.20 -41.42
C GLY A 964 24.38 -18.83 -41.21
N ASN A 965 23.53 -18.51 -42.16
CA ASN A 965 23.04 -17.18 -42.46
C ASN A 965 21.83 -16.73 -41.62
N ASP A 966 21.14 -17.70 -41.01
CA ASP A 966 19.88 -17.53 -40.26
C ASP A 966 20.09 -17.61 -38.74
N HIS A 967 21.30 -17.93 -38.29
CA HIS A 967 21.61 -18.01 -36.86
C HIS A 967 21.54 -16.62 -36.18
N PRO A 968 21.00 -16.52 -34.95
CA PRO A 968 20.87 -15.23 -34.24
C PRO A 968 22.17 -14.43 -34.15
N GLU A 969 23.28 -15.07 -33.82
CA GLU A 969 24.59 -14.41 -33.73
C GLU A 969 25.07 -13.87 -35.09
N THR A 970 24.82 -14.59 -36.19
CA THR A 970 25.13 -14.11 -37.55
C THR A 970 24.30 -12.89 -37.92
N LEU A 971 23.02 -12.86 -37.52
CA LEU A 971 22.13 -11.73 -37.77
C LEU A 971 22.52 -10.50 -36.94
N ILE A 972 22.95 -10.67 -35.68
CA ILE A 972 23.50 -9.58 -34.87
C ILE A 972 24.80 -9.05 -35.49
N ALA A 973 25.71 -9.94 -35.91
CA ALA A 973 26.94 -9.54 -36.59
C ALA A 973 26.68 -8.81 -37.91
N ALA A 974 25.66 -9.24 -38.68
CA ALA A 974 25.26 -8.55 -39.91
C ALA A 974 24.72 -7.13 -39.64
N HIS A 975 23.96 -6.95 -38.55
CA HIS A 975 23.53 -5.62 -38.11
C HIS A 975 24.72 -4.73 -37.79
N ASN A 976 25.59 -5.18 -36.89
CA ASN A 976 26.78 -4.41 -36.49
C ASN A 976 27.65 -4.06 -37.70
N LEU A 977 27.82 -5.01 -38.63
CA LEU A 977 28.50 -4.78 -39.89
C LEU A 977 27.84 -3.68 -40.74
N ALA A 978 26.52 -3.66 -40.86
CA ALA A 978 25.81 -2.58 -41.55
C ALA A 978 26.06 -1.22 -40.89
N ASN A 979 26.03 -1.16 -39.55
CA ASN A 979 26.36 0.07 -38.81
C ASN A 979 27.81 0.52 -39.04
N SER A 980 28.77 -0.41 -39.02
CA SER A 980 30.18 -0.10 -39.31
C SER A 980 30.40 0.34 -40.76
N PHE A 981 29.67 -0.22 -41.74
CA PHE A 981 29.70 0.28 -43.12
C PHE A 981 29.19 1.72 -43.21
N HIS A 982 28.07 2.03 -42.55
CA HIS A 982 27.50 3.37 -42.56
C HIS A 982 28.42 4.39 -41.89
N LEU A 983 28.95 4.07 -40.70
CA LEU A 983 29.90 4.92 -39.97
C LEU A 983 31.23 5.12 -40.72
N ALA A 984 31.61 4.18 -41.59
CA ALA A 984 32.77 4.31 -42.48
C ALA A 984 32.45 5.04 -43.80
N GLY A 985 31.22 5.53 -43.98
CA GLY A 985 30.78 6.28 -45.16
C GLY A 985 30.32 5.43 -46.35
N ARG A 986 30.22 4.10 -46.20
CA ARG A 986 29.83 3.15 -47.26
C ARG A 986 28.34 2.76 -47.10
N THR A 987 27.47 3.75 -47.22
CA THR A 987 26.03 3.60 -46.93
C THR A 987 25.29 2.66 -47.89
N ASP A 988 25.75 2.51 -49.13
CA ASP A 988 25.19 1.57 -50.11
C ASP A 988 25.38 0.11 -49.67
N GLU A 989 26.56 -0.23 -49.14
CA GLU A 989 26.84 -1.55 -48.56
C GLU A 989 26.08 -1.78 -47.26
N ALA A 990 26.01 -0.76 -46.40
CA ALA A 990 25.23 -0.81 -45.18
C ALA A 990 23.76 -1.19 -45.49
N LEU A 991 23.17 -0.53 -46.48
CA LEU A 991 21.82 -0.81 -46.95
C LEU A 991 21.66 -2.26 -47.43
N ARG A 992 22.55 -2.74 -48.30
CA ARG A 992 22.50 -4.11 -48.83
C ARG A 992 22.56 -5.18 -47.74
N VAL A 993 23.43 -4.99 -46.74
CA VAL A 993 23.57 -5.95 -45.62
C VAL A 993 22.34 -5.89 -44.71
N ALA A 994 21.90 -4.68 -44.35
CA ALA A 994 20.76 -4.48 -43.47
C ALA A 994 19.44 -5.01 -44.05
N GLU A 995 19.18 -4.82 -45.34
CA GLU A 995 17.96 -5.34 -46.00
C GLU A 995 17.90 -6.87 -45.98
N ARG A 996 19.01 -7.54 -46.29
CA ARG A 996 19.10 -9.00 -46.22
C ARG A 996 18.91 -9.52 -44.79
N ALA A 997 19.52 -8.84 -43.82
CA ALA A 997 19.37 -9.18 -42.40
C ALA A 997 17.92 -8.97 -41.93
N ARG A 998 17.28 -7.84 -42.30
CA ARG A 998 15.87 -7.54 -42.01
C ARG A 998 14.96 -8.63 -42.56
N ASP A 999 15.13 -9.02 -43.82
CA ASP A 999 14.26 -10.00 -44.46
C ASP A 999 14.34 -11.37 -43.79
N ARG A 1000 15.55 -11.80 -43.42
CA ARG A 1000 15.74 -13.03 -42.65
C ARG A 1000 15.12 -12.93 -41.26
N ARG A 1001 15.40 -11.84 -40.55
CA ARG A 1001 14.90 -11.63 -39.18
C ARG A 1001 13.37 -11.54 -39.13
N ALA A 1002 12.76 -10.85 -40.10
CA ALA A 1002 11.31 -10.75 -40.22
C ALA A 1002 10.66 -12.11 -40.50
N ARG A 1003 11.31 -12.99 -41.29
CA ARG A 1003 10.84 -14.37 -41.50
C ARG A 1003 10.95 -15.25 -40.26
N LEU A 1004 12.06 -15.13 -39.50
CA LEU A 1004 12.35 -16.01 -38.37
C LEU A 1004 11.67 -15.59 -37.06
N PHE A 1005 11.63 -14.28 -36.78
CA PHE A 1005 11.16 -13.72 -35.50
C PHE A 1005 9.93 -12.81 -35.64
N GLY A 1006 9.46 -12.60 -36.86
CA GLY A 1006 8.29 -11.78 -37.18
C GLY A 1006 8.59 -10.28 -37.33
N GLY A 1007 7.79 -9.60 -38.14
CA GLY A 1007 7.96 -8.18 -38.46
C GLY A 1007 7.67 -7.18 -37.32
N HIS A 1008 7.24 -7.65 -36.15
CA HIS A 1008 6.98 -6.86 -34.94
C HIS A 1008 8.09 -7.00 -33.89
N ASN A 1009 9.08 -7.88 -34.12
CA ASN A 1009 10.21 -8.06 -33.22
C ASN A 1009 11.04 -6.75 -33.13
N ALA A 1010 11.48 -6.40 -31.91
CA ALA A 1010 12.14 -5.12 -31.64
C ALA A 1010 13.40 -4.91 -32.50
N ASP A 1011 14.26 -5.93 -32.61
CA ASP A 1011 15.48 -5.85 -33.40
C ASP A 1011 15.20 -5.76 -34.91
N THR A 1012 14.09 -6.34 -35.38
CA THR A 1012 13.64 -6.19 -36.77
C THR A 1012 13.22 -4.75 -37.05
N LEU A 1013 12.52 -4.12 -36.12
CA LEU A 1013 12.14 -2.71 -36.20
C LEU A 1013 13.36 -1.78 -36.07
N TRP A 1014 14.37 -2.18 -35.29
CA TRP A 1014 15.64 -1.46 -35.19
C TRP A 1014 16.37 -1.43 -36.54
N LEU A 1015 16.50 -2.58 -37.21
CA LEU A 1015 17.01 -2.66 -38.58
C LEU A 1015 16.20 -1.82 -39.58
N ILE A 1016 14.86 -1.78 -39.47
CA ILE A 1016 14.03 -0.94 -40.35
C ILE A 1016 14.32 0.54 -40.13
N SER A 1017 14.55 0.96 -38.89
CA SER A 1017 14.94 2.35 -38.57
C SER A 1017 16.28 2.71 -39.23
N ASP A 1018 17.25 1.80 -39.19
CA ASP A 1018 18.57 2.00 -39.79
C ASP A 1018 18.52 2.01 -41.32
N ILE A 1019 17.76 1.09 -41.93
CA ILE A 1019 17.48 1.09 -43.37
C ILE A 1019 16.83 2.41 -43.79
N GLY A 1020 15.88 2.93 -43.00
CA GLY A 1020 15.28 4.25 -43.23
C GLY A 1020 16.31 5.37 -43.23
N SER A 1021 17.27 5.35 -42.29
CA SER A 1021 18.40 6.28 -42.25
C SER A 1021 19.29 6.14 -43.51
N PHE A 1022 19.67 4.93 -43.89
CA PHE A 1022 20.54 4.68 -45.05
C PHE A 1022 19.88 5.09 -46.36
N ARG A 1023 18.61 4.75 -46.56
CA ARG A 1023 17.78 5.17 -47.70
C ARG A 1023 17.71 6.69 -47.78
N ARG A 1024 17.45 7.35 -46.64
CA ARG A 1024 17.44 8.81 -46.56
C ARG A 1024 18.79 9.38 -46.99
N ASP A 1025 19.90 8.87 -46.48
CA ASP A 1025 21.24 9.42 -46.75
C ASP A 1025 21.68 9.22 -48.21
N LEU A 1026 21.20 8.16 -48.87
CA LEU A 1026 21.35 7.91 -50.32
C LEU A 1026 20.36 8.71 -51.19
N GLY A 1027 19.40 9.42 -50.57
CA GLY A 1027 18.46 10.31 -51.25
C GLY A 1027 17.10 9.69 -51.59
N ASP A 1028 16.83 8.46 -51.17
CA ASP A 1028 15.55 7.76 -51.34
C ASP A 1028 14.57 8.13 -50.21
N LEU A 1029 14.11 9.38 -50.22
CA LEU A 1029 13.34 9.98 -49.13
C LEU A 1029 11.93 9.39 -48.97
N GLU A 1030 11.28 8.98 -50.08
CA GLU A 1030 9.92 8.42 -50.00
C GLU A 1030 9.91 7.02 -49.41
N GLU A 1031 10.86 6.18 -49.79
CA GLU A 1031 10.97 4.84 -49.22
C GLU A 1031 11.38 4.89 -47.74
N ALA A 1032 12.34 5.76 -47.39
CA ALA A 1032 12.71 6.02 -46.00
C ALA A 1032 11.49 6.41 -45.16
N ARG A 1033 10.67 7.37 -45.64
CA ARG A 1033 9.45 7.81 -44.98
C ARG A 1033 8.44 6.66 -44.83
N ARG A 1034 8.24 5.87 -45.87
CA ARG A 1034 7.31 4.72 -45.88
C ARG A 1034 7.70 3.70 -44.81
N LEU A 1035 8.97 3.31 -44.78
CA LEU A 1035 9.53 2.33 -43.83
C LEU A 1035 9.44 2.83 -42.39
N LEU A 1036 9.83 4.08 -42.13
CA LEU A 1036 9.80 4.66 -40.78
C LEU A 1036 8.37 4.86 -40.27
N ALA A 1037 7.43 5.26 -41.14
CA ALA A 1037 6.02 5.35 -40.79
C ALA A 1037 5.41 3.97 -40.47
N GLU A 1038 5.80 2.95 -41.22
CA GLU A 1038 5.40 1.57 -40.96
C GLU A 1038 5.98 1.03 -39.64
N ALA A 1039 7.26 1.24 -39.38
CA ALA A 1039 7.90 0.84 -38.13
C ALA A 1039 7.26 1.54 -36.92
N TYR A 1040 6.97 2.83 -37.04
CA TYR A 1040 6.26 3.61 -36.02
C TYR A 1040 4.88 3.02 -35.72
N ARG A 1041 4.09 2.70 -36.75
CA ARG A 1041 2.76 2.05 -36.57
C ARG A 1041 2.88 0.68 -35.92
N ARG A 1042 3.81 -0.17 -36.38
CA ARG A 1042 4.01 -1.52 -35.85
C ARG A 1042 4.44 -1.53 -34.38
N ARG A 1043 5.22 -0.52 -33.95
CA ARG A 1043 5.64 -0.36 -32.56
C ARG A 1043 4.55 0.26 -31.69
N GLY A 1044 3.82 1.27 -32.19
CA GLY A 1044 2.79 2.00 -31.43
C GLY A 1044 1.43 1.29 -31.29
N GLY A 1045 1.07 0.36 -32.19
CA GLY A 1045 -0.25 -0.29 -32.21
C GLY A 1045 -0.55 -1.35 -31.13
N ARG A 1046 0.16 -1.36 -29.99
CA ARG A 1046 0.07 -2.46 -28.99
C ARG A 1046 -0.36 -2.06 -27.57
N GLY A 1047 -0.89 -0.87 -27.36
CA GLY A 1047 -1.34 -0.44 -26.02
C GLY A 1047 -0.22 -0.31 -24.98
N ARG A 1048 1.04 -0.37 -25.41
CA ARG A 1048 2.21 0.07 -24.63
C ARG A 1048 2.25 1.59 -24.70
N GLY A 1049 2.56 2.24 -23.58
CA GLY A 1049 2.72 3.68 -23.47
C GLY A 1049 3.55 4.26 -24.61
N ASP A 1050 3.15 5.45 -25.05
CA ASP A 1050 3.60 6.18 -26.25
C ASP A 1050 5.11 6.52 -26.35
N GLU A 1051 5.98 5.94 -25.50
CA GLU A 1051 7.35 6.40 -25.23
C GLU A 1051 8.28 5.23 -24.81
N ASP A 1052 8.95 4.57 -25.77
CA ASP A 1052 10.08 3.66 -25.52
C ASP A 1052 11.28 4.04 -26.42
N THR A 1053 12.52 3.73 -26.02
CA THR A 1053 13.74 4.22 -26.73
C THR A 1053 13.77 3.88 -28.21
N LEU A 1054 13.31 2.68 -28.61
CA LEU A 1054 13.23 2.28 -30.01
C LEU A 1054 12.19 3.08 -30.78
N LEU A 1055 11.01 3.31 -30.19
CA LEU A 1055 9.97 4.15 -30.80
C LEU A 1055 10.46 5.59 -31.00
N LEU A 1056 11.18 6.15 -30.02
CA LEU A 1056 11.72 7.50 -30.06
C LEU A 1056 12.86 7.63 -31.09
N ARG A 1057 13.71 6.61 -31.25
CA ARG A 1057 14.67 6.52 -32.37
C ARG A 1057 13.96 6.57 -33.72
N ILE A 1058 12.93 5.74 -33.92
CA ILE A 1058 12.14 5.72 -35.16
C ILE A 1058 11.52 7.11 -35.41
N LEU A 1059 10.99 7.74 -34.36
CA LEU A 1059 10.38 9.07 -34.43
C LEU A 1059 11.38 10.14 -34.85
N ARG A 1060 12.59 10.13 -34.28
CA ARG A 1060 13.68 11.03 -34.66
C ARG A 1060 14.13 10.82 -36.10
N ASN A 1061 14.37 9.58 -36.51
CA ASN A 1061 14.74 9.27 -37.90
C ASN A 1061 13.65 9.70 -38.89
N ARG A 1062 12.38 9.58 -38.49
CA ARG A 1062 11.25 10.10 -39.27
C ARG A 1062 11.26 11.62 -39.34
N ALA A 1063 11.53 12.32 -38.23
CA ALA A 1063 11.65 13.77 -38.20
C ALA A 1063 12.71 14.29 -39.17
N VAL A 1064 13.92 13.70 -39.12
CA VAL A 1064 15.02 14.03 -40.05
C VAL A 1064 14.62 13.76 -41.51
N THR A 1065 13.86 12.69 -41.77
CA THR A 1065 13.37 12.40 -43.13
C THR A 1065 12.36 13.45 -43.61
N GLU A 1066 11.43 13.87 -42.75
CA GLU A 1066 10.47 14.94 -43.09
C GLU A 1066 11.18 16.30 -43.28
N ARG A 1067 12.25 16.57 -42.51
CA ARG A 1067 13.12 17.74 -42.69
C ARG A 1067 13.73 17.80 -44.09
N ARG A 1068 14.31 16.69 -44.56
CA ARG A 1068 14.90 16.61 -45.92
C ARG A 1068 13.87 16.71 -47.05
N ARG A 1069 12.58 16.44 -46.76
CA ARG A 1069 11.45 16.67 -47.67
C ARG A 1069 10.91 18.10 -47.63
N GLY A 1070 11.49 18.98 -46.81
CA GLY A 1070 11.05 20.37 -46.63
C GLY A 1070 9.89 20.56 -45.66
N GLN A 1071 9.47 19.51 -44.94
CA GLN A 1071 8.35 19.56 -43.99
C GLN A 1071 8.83 19.96 -42.59
N LEU A 1072 9.36 21.19 -42.46
CA LEU A 1072 10.09 21.67 -41.27
C LEU A 1072 9.24 21.67 -39.98
N ASP A 1073 7.97 22.09 -40.06
CA ASP A 1073 7.08 22.10 -38.90
C ASP A 1073 6.80 20.69 -38.37
N GLN A 1074 6.66 19.73 -39.28
CA GLN A 1074 6.43 18.34 -38.91
C GLN A 1074 7.69 17.74 -38.29
N ALA A 1075 8.87 18.00 -38.86
CA ALA A 1075 10.16 17.58 -38.30
C ALA A 1075 10.33 18.08 -36.86
N ARG A 1076 10.16 19.40 -36.64
CA ARG A 1076 10.27 20.03 -35.31
C ARG A 1076 9.30 19.43 -34.30
N LYS A 1077 8.04 19.16 -34.68
CA LYS A 1077 7.05 18.53 -33.80
C LYS A 1077 7.46 17.11 -33.39
N LEU A 1078 7.93 16.31 -34.35
CA LEU A 1078 8.34 14.91 -34.10
C LEU A 1078 9.59 14.85 -33.22
N ASN A 1079 10.63 15.63 -33.53
CA ASN A 1079 11.85 15.71 -32.71
C ASN A 1079 11.59 16.34 -31.34
N GLY A 1080 10.72 17.36 -31.24
CA GLY A 1080 10.33 17.95 -29.95
C GLY A 1080 9.64 16.93 -29.04
N ARG A 1081 8.71 16.13 -29.58
CA ARG A 1081 8.11 15.00 -28.86
C ARG A 1081 9.17 13.96 -28.46
N ALA A 1082 10.07 13.60 -29.37
CA ALA A 1082 11.12 12.62 -29.09
C ALA A 1082 12.07 13.09 -27.99
N TYR A 1083 12.52 14.35 -28.03
CA TYR A 1083 13.43 14.94 -27.06
C TYR A 1083 12.80 15.02 -25.66
N LEU A 1084 11.57 15.51 -25.54
CA LEU A 1084 10.89 15.58 -24.24
C LEU A 1084 10.64 14.20 -23.63
N ALA A 1085 10.32 13.20 -24.46
CA ALA A 1085 10.18 11.82 -24.01
C ALA A 1085 11.54 11.25 -23.57
N LEU A 1086 12.59 11.35 -24.38
CA LEU A 1086 13.93 10.86 -24.06
C LEU A 1086 14.49 11.51 -22.78
N ARG A 1087 14.31 12.82 -22.62
CA ARG A 1087 14.73 13.56 -21.43
C ARG A 1087 14.07 13.03 -20.16
N ARG A 1088 12.78 12.68 -20.20
CA ARG A 1088 12.07 12.08 -19.07
C ARG A 1088 12.48 10.62 -18.83
N LEU A 1089 12.71 9.88 -19.91
CA LEU A 1089 12.96 8.44 -19.94
C LEU A 1089 14.37 8.08 -19.46
N VAL A 1090 15.41 8.64 -20.10
CA VAL A 1090 16.82 8.28 -19.85
C VAL A 1090 17.65 9.44 -19.31
N GLY A 1091 17.06 10.62 -19.13
CA GLY A 1091 17.73 11.82 -18.60
C GLY A 1091 18.41 12.68 -19.66
N GLU A 1092 18.81 13.89 -19.25
CA GLU A 1092 19.38 14.92 -20.15
C GLU A 1092 20.73 14.52 -20.74
N GLN A 1093 21.57 13.86 -19.95
CA GLN A 1093 22.95 13.55 -20.34
C GLN A 1093 23.09 12.26 -21.14
N ASN A 1094 22.01 11.50 -21.32
CA ASN A 1094 22.06 10.27 -22.09
C ASN A 1094 22.42 10.55 -23.57
N PRO A 1095 23.28 9.73 -24.20
CA PRO A 1095 23.66 9.90 -25.61
C PRO A 1095 22.47 9.98 -26.58
N LEU A 1096 21.37 9.27 -26.31
CA LEU A 1096 20.13 9.31 -27.11
C LEU A 1096 19.47 10.70 -27.05
N THR A 1097 19.31 11.24 -25.85
CA THR A 1097 18.74 12.58 -25.62
C THR A 1097 19.58 13.65 -26.30
N ARG A 1098 20.90 13.55 -26.18
CA ARG A 1098 21.85 14.51 -26.78
C ARG A 1098 21.83 14.49 -28.31
N SER A 1099 21.81 13.30 -28.91
CA SER A 1099 21.70 13.13 -30.36
C SER A 1099 20.37 13.73 -30.86
N CYS A 1100 19.24 13.44 -30.19
CA CYS A 1100 17.95 14.03 -30.53
C CYS A 1100 17.91 15.55 -30.35
N ARG A 1101 18.58 16.09 -29.31
CA ARG A 1101 18.71 17.54 -29.08
C ARG A 1101 19.47 18.22 -30.21
N LEU A 1102 20.55 17.60 -30.69
CA LEU A 1102 21.32 18.11 -31.83
C LEU A 1102 20.46 18.14 -33.10
N SER A 1103 19.72 17.07 -33.40
CA SER A 1103 18.78 17.06 -34.53
C SER A 1103 17.70 18.14 -34.42
N LEU A 1104 17.17 18.36 -33.21
CA LEU A 1104 16.17 19.39 -32.92
C LEU A 1104 16.74 20.81 -33.06
N ALA A 1105 18.02 21.03 -32.71
CA ALA A 1105 18.70 22.31 -32.93
C ALA A 1105 18.74 22.69 -34.42
N VAL A 1106 18.98 21.70 -35.29
CA VAL A 1106 18.92 21.89 -36.74
C VAL A 1106 17.51 22.24 -37.21
N ASP A 1107 16.48 21.61 -36.65
CA ASP A 1107 15.08 21.94 -36.98
C ASP A 1107 14.74 23.39 -36.63
N TYR A 1108 15.16 23.87 -35.45
CA TYR A 1108 14.98 25.28 -35.03
C TYR A 1108 15.75 26.24 -35.95
N HIS A 1109 16.99 25.90 -36.32
CA HIS A 1109 17.79 26.70 -37.24
C HIS A 1109 17.07 26.87 -38.60
N LEU A 1110 16.59 25.77 -39.19
CA LEU A 1110 15.86 25.80 -40.46
C LEU A 1110 14.52 26.54 -40.35
N ALA A 1111 13.89 26.51 -39.19
CA ALA A 1111 12.70 27.30 -38.87
C ALA A 1111 12.99 28.79 -38.55
N ARG A 1112 14.25 29.24 -38.71
CA ARG A 1112 14.72 30.61 -38.44
C ARG A 1112 14.65 31.04 -36.98
N ASP A 1113 14.67 30.09 -36.05
CA ASP A 1113 14.77 30.32 -34.60
C ASP A 1113 16.21 30.07 -34.13
N GLY A 1114 17.04 31.10 -34.28
CA GLY A 1114 18.47 30.99 -33.98
C GLY A 1114 18.78 30.82 -32.49
N GLU A 1115 18.00 31.46 -31.61
CA GLU A 1115 18.27 31.45 -30.17
C GLU A 1115 18.12 30.04 -29.58
N HIS A 1116 17.03 29.34 -29.93
CA HIS A 1116 16.84 27.95 -29.52
C HIS A 1116 17.89 27.03 -30.14
N ALA A 1117 18.21 27.22 -31.42
CA ALA A 1117 19.22 26.42 -32.11
C ALA A 1117 20.60 26.51 -31.42
N THR A 1118 21.05 27.73 -31.10
CA THR A 1118 22.35 27.97 -30.44
C THR A 1118 22.43 27.31 -29.07
N ARG A 1119 21.41 27.48 -28.23
CA ARG A 1119 21.40 26.87 -26.90
C ARG A 1119 21.49 25.34 -26.98
N LEU A 1120 20.63 24.72 -27.78
CA LEU A 1120 20.57 23.25 -27.87
C LEU A 1120 21.86 22.66 -28.45
N ILE A 1121 22.50 23.32 -29.42
CA ILE A 1121 23.76 22.84 -30.01
C ILE A 1121 24.96 23.04 -29.08
N GLU A 1122 25.02 24.14 -28.32
CA GLU A 1122 26.08 24.38 -27.34
C GLU A 1122 26.01 23.36 -26.19
N GLU A 1123 24.82 23.07 -25.68
CA GLU A 1123 24.64 22.02 -24.67
C GLU A 1123 25.03 20.63 -25.20
N SER A 1124 24.68 20.30 -26.45
CA SER A 1124 25.10 19.05 -27.08
C SER A 1124 26.61 18.98 -27.31
N LEU A 1125 27.24 20.07 -27.74
CA LEU A 1125 28.69 20.12 -27.93
C LEU A 1125 29.43 19.91 -26.61
N ALA A 1126 29.04 20.60 -25.54
CA ALA A 1126 29.65 20.45 -24.22
C ALA A 1126 29.60 18.99 -23.73
N GLY A 1127 28.45 18.31 -23.93
CA GLY A 1127 28.32 16.90 -23.59
C GLY A 1127 29.19 15.97 -24.44
N TYR A 1128 29.29 16.19 -25.76
CA TYR A 1128 30.19 15.39 -26.61
C TYR A 1128 31.67 15.62 -26.29
N GLU A 1129 32.08 16.86 -25.98
CA GLU A 1129 33.46 17.17 -25.59
C GLU A 1129 33.82 16.52 -24.24
N HIS A 1130 32.89 16.50 -23.29
CA HIS A 1130 33.09 15.86 -22.00
C HIS A 1130 33.22 14.34 -22.12
N ASP A 1131 32.29 13.69 -22.82
CA ASP A 1131 32.19 12.22 -22.81
C ASP A 1131 33.12 11.54 -23.83
N LEU A 1132 33.23 12.11 -25.03
CA LEU A 1132 33.97 11.50 -26.16
C LEU A 1132 35.30 12.20 -26.45
N GLY A 1133 35.49 13.40 -25.88
CA GLY A 1133 36.66 14.23 -26.11
C GLY A 1133 36.55 15.15 -27.34
N PRO A 1134 37.48 16.12 -27.45
CA PRO A 1134 37.42 17.18 -28.45
C PRO A 1134 37.76 16.73 -29.88
N ALA A 1135 38.39 15.55 -30.04
CA ALA A 1135 38.83 15.00 -31.33
C ALA A 1135 37.85 13.97 -31.92
N HIS A 1136 36.79 13.61 -31.20
CA HIS A 1136 35.85 12.59 -31.65
C HIS A 1136 35.07 13.07 -32.89
N PRO A 1137 34.82 12.19 -33.91
CA PRO A 1137 34.07 12.57 -35.10
C PRO A 1137 32.71 13.24 -34.80
N PHE A 1138 31.96 12.73 -33.82
CA PHE A 1138 30.66 13.32 -33.44
C PHE A 1138 30.78 14.72 -32.82
N THR A 1139 31.87 15.00 -32.11
CA THR A 1139 32.18 16.35 -31.62
C THR A 1139 32.41 17.30 -32.80
N HIS A 1140 33.14 16.85 -33.83
CA HIS A 1140 33.37 17.65 -35.04
C HIS A 1140 32.09 17.83 -35.89
N ILE A 1141 31.20 16.84 -35.96
CA ILE A 1141 29.86 17.02 -36.56
C ILE A 1141 29.10 18.14 -35.85
N CYS A 1142 29.05 18.10 -34.51
CA CYS A 1142 28.38 19.11 -33.71
C CYS A 1142 28.99 20.51 -33.93
N ARG A 1143 30.32 20.63 -34.00
CA ARG A 1143 31.01 21.89 -34.35
C ARG A 1143 30.66 22.39 -35.75
N SER A 1144 30.62 21.50 -36.75
CA SER A 1144 30.25 21.89 -38.11
C SER A 1144 28.83 22.45 -38.19
N LEU A 1145 27.88 21.80 -37.49
CA LEU A 1145 26.52 22.29 -37.38
C LEU A 1145 26.43 23.60 -36.59
N ARG A 1146 27.26 23.78 -35.54
CA ARG A 1146 27.31 25.04 -34.79
C ARG A 1146 27.83 26.17 -35.67
N ALA A 1147 28.84 25.93 -36.50
CA ALA A 1147 29.35 26.90 -37.45
C ALA A 1147 28.26 27.41 -38.40
N VAL A 1148 27.38 26.52 -38.89
CA VAL A 1148 26.22 26.89 -39.71
C VAL A 1148 25.26 27.82 -38.96
N VAL A 1149 24.93 27.49 -37.72
CA VAL A 1149 24.02 28.31 -36.88
C VAL A 1149 24.64 29.68 -36.57
N LEU A 1150 25.92 29.71 -36.18
CA LEU A 1150 26.66 30.93 -35.87
C LEU A 1150 26.76 31.86 -37.10
N ARG A 1151 27.03 31.29 -38.27
CA ARG A 1151 27.07 32.04 -39.53
C ARG A 1151 25.73 32.71 -39.82
N ALA A 1152 24.61 32.00 -39.66
CA ALA A 1152 23.28 32.57 -39.87
C ALA A 1152 22.92 33.68 -38.87
N GLN A 1153 23.62 33.76 -37.74
CA GLN A 1153 23.50 34.83 -36.74
C GLN A 1153 24.50 35.98 -36.95
N GLY A 1154 25.38 35.90 -37.94
CA GLY A 1154 26.43 36.89 -38.16
C GLY A 1154 27.63 36.79 -37.21
N ARG A 1155 27.72 35.72 -36.39
CA ARG A 1155 28.87 35.45 -35.51
C ARG A 1155 30.02 34.79 -36.29
N LEU A 1156 30.55 35.50 -37.29
CA LEU A 1156 31.41 34.94 -38.33
C LEU A 1156 32.76 34.41 -37.81
N ASP A 1157 33.42 35.10 -36.86
CA ASP A 1157 34.73 34.67 -36.34
C ASP A 1157 34.66 33.27 -35.67
N GLN A 1158 33.62 33.06 -34.86
CA GLN A 1158 33.38 31.78 -34.21
C GLN A 1158 32.95 30.70 -35.21
N ALA A 1159 32.16 31.08 -36.24
CA ALA A 1159 31.77 30.17 -37.30
C ALA A 1159 32.99 29.69 -38.12
N VAL A 1160 33.95 30.56 -38.44
CA VAL A 1160 35.19 30.20 -39.15
C VAL A 1160 35.99 29.19 -38.32
N ALA A 1161 36.26 29.52 -37.06
CA ALA A 1161 37.04 28.67 -36.16
C ALA A 1161 36.40 27.28 -36.00
N ASP A 1162 35.09 27.20 -35.85
CA ASP A 1162 34.38 25.93 -35.74
C ASP A 1162 34.39 25.12 -37.04
N ALA A 1163 34.16 25.77 -38.18
CA ALA A 1163 34.09 25.09 -39.47
C ALA A 1163 35.45 24.52 -39.89
N GLU A 1164 36.53 25.30 -39.72
CA GLU A 1164 37.91 24.85 -39.99
C GLU A 1164 38.28 23.67 -39.10
N LYS A 1165 38.02 23.79 -37.79
CA LYS A 1165 38.30 22.72 -36.82
C LYS A 1165 37.47 21.47 -37.08
N ALA A 1166 36.22 21.63 -37.53
CA ALA A 1166 35.36 20.51 -37.87
C ALA A 1166 35.84 19.77 -39.14
N ALA A 1167 36.12 20.50 -40.22
CA ALA A 1167 36.56 19.92 -41.49
C ALA A 1167 37.93 19.25 -41.37
N ALA A 1168 38.90 19.91 -40.73
CA ALA A 1168 40.22 19.32 -40.48
C ALA A 1168 40.13 18.07 -39.61
N GLY A 1169 39.34 18.12 -38.52
CA GLY A 1169 39.18 16.99 -37.60
C GLY A 1169 38.48 15.77 -38.24
N LEU A 1170 37.40 15.99 -38.99
CA LEU A 1170 36.70 14.90 -39.70
C LEU A 1170 37.57 14.30 -40.81
N THR A 1171 38.32 15.12 -41.53
CA THR A 1171 39.27 14.64 -42.55
C THR A 1171 40.39 13.81 -41.93
N ALA A 1172 40.98 14.27 -40.82
CA ALA A 1172 42.04 13.54 -40.13
C ALA A 1172 41.57 12.20 -39.54
N THR A 1173 40.35 12.14 -39.03
CA THR A 1173 39.81 10.94 -38.35
C THR A 1173 39.18 9.94 -39.30
N LEU A 1174 38.42 10.40 -40.30
CA LEU A 1174 37.61 9.55 -41.18
C LEU A 1174 38.19 9.41 -42.59
N GLY A 1175 39.13 10.27 -42.95
CA GLY A 1175 39.72 10.42 -44.27
C GLY A 1175 38.91 11.33 -45.20
N GLU A 1176 39.61 11.92 -46.16
CA GLU A 1176 39.09 12.85 -47.17
C GLU A 1176 37.80 12.42 -47.88
N PRO A 1177 37.64 11.18 -48.39
CA PRO A 1177 36.46 10.81 -49.16
C PRO A 1177 35.20 10.60 -48.30
N HIS A 1178 35.28 10.71 -46.98
CA HIS A 1178 34.16 10.42 -46.09
C HIS A 1178 33.01 11.43 -46.27
N PRO A 1179 31.72 11.00 -46.35
CA PRO A 1179 30.60 11.91 -46.57
C PRO A 1179 30.49 13.06 -45.56
N TRP A 1180 30.81 12.81 -44.29
CA TRP A 1180 30.83 13.85 -43.25
C TRP A 1180 32.03 14.80 -43.37
N ALA A 1181 33.18 14.35 -43.85
CA ALA A 1181 34.32 15.24 -44.11
C ALA A 1181 34.01 16.19 -45.27
N ILE A 1182 33.45 15.65 -46.36
CA ILE A 1182 32.94 16.43 -47.50
C ILE A 1182 31.86 17.41 -47.06
N GLY A 1183 30.88 16.97 -46.26
CA GLY A 1183 29.84 17.84 -45.71
C GLY A 1183 30.39 18.99 -44.87
N ALA A 1184 31.41 18.72 -44.04
CA ALA A 1184 32.08 19.74 -43.25
C ALA A 1184 32.90 20.72 -44.11
N LEU A 1185 33.55 20.25 -45.19
CA LEU A 1185 34.21 21.11 -46.18
C LEU A 1185 33.22 22.03 -46.90
N VAL A 1186 32.03 21.52 -47.26
CA VAL A 1186 30.95 22.35 -47.81
C VAL A 1186 30.56 23.42 -46.79
N ASN A 1187 30.32 23.05 -45.53
CA ASN A 1187 29.99 24.03 -44.50
C ASN A 1187 31.11 25.06 -44.29
N GLN A 1188 32.38 24.65 -44.28
CA GLN A 1188 33.52 25.57 -44.21
C GLN A 1188 33.55 26.54 -45.39
N ALA A 1189 33.40 26.05 -46.62
CA ALA A 1189 33.35 26.90 -47.80
C ALA A 1189 32.22 27.94 -47.71
N THR A 1190 31.06 27.55 -47.18
CA THR A 1190 29.92 28.46 -47.04
C THR A 1190 30.11 29.52 -45.96
N VAL A 1191 30.92 29.24 -44.93
CA VAL A 1191 31.35 30.22 -43.93
C VAL A 1191 32.38 31.16 -44.54
N VAL A 1192 33.41 30.63 -45.21
CA VAL A 1192 34.47 31.40 -45.88
C VAL A 1192 33.90 32.37 -46.93
N ALA A 1193 32.92 31.92 -47.72
CA ALA A 1193 32.21 32.78 -48.66
C ALA A 1193 31.49 33.95 -47.95
N ALA A 1194 30.91 33.72 -46.77
CA ALA A 1194 30.21 34.75 -45.99
C ALA A 1194 31.13 35.81 -45.38
N VAL A 1195 32.41 35.49 -45.15
CA VAL A 1195 33.44 36.45 -44.68
C VAL A 1195 34.15 37.16 -45.85
N GLY A 1196 33.70 36.96 -47.09
CA GLY A 1196 34.23 37.65 -48.27
C GLY A 1196 35.37 36.92 -49.01
N GLY A 1197 35.49 35.59 -48.85
CA GLY A 1197 36.51 34.77 -49.53
C GLY A 1197 35.96 33.81 -50.62
N PRO A 1198 35.34 34.29 -51.72
CA PRO A 1198 34.71 33.41 -52.71
C PRO A 1198 35.68 32.47 -53.43
N ALA A 1199 36.93 32.90 -53.71
CA ALA A 1199 37.93 32.04 -54.34
C ALA A 1199 38.34 30.86 -53.44
N ALA A 1200 38.62 31.13 -52.16
CA ALA A 1200 38.94 30.09 -51.19
C ALA A 1200 37.75 29.14 -50.95
N ALA A 1201 36.51 29.66 -50.98
CA ALA A 1201 35.31 28.84 -50.92
C ALA A 1201 35.15 27.96 -52.17
N GLU A 1202 35.45 28.47 -53.36
CA GLU A 1202 35.47 27.70 -54.60
C GLU A 1202 36.47 26.54 -54.53
N ASP A 1203 37.70 26.80 -54.09
CA ASP A 1203 38.76 25.78 -53.95
C ASP A 1203 38.35 24.65 -53.00
N LEU A 1204 37.78 25.00 -51.84
CA LEU A 1204 37.26 24.03 -50.88
C LEU A 1204 36.15 23.16 -51.49
N LEU A 1205 35.26 23.75 -52.28
CA LEU A 1205 34.14 23.04 -52.91
C LEU A 1205 34.59 22.14 -54.08
N ARG A 1206 35.58 22.57 -54.87
CA ARG A 1206 36.22 21.73 -55.89
C ARG A 1206 36.90 20.54 -55.25
N THR A 1207 37.67 20.78 -54.18
CA THR A 1207 38.32 19.73 -53.38
C THR A 1207 37.29 18.73 -52.85
N ALA A 1208 36.18 19.21 -52.27
CA ALA A 1208 35.12 18.35 -51.76
C ALA A 1208 34.46 17.49 -52.86
N VAL A 1209 34.30 18.02 -54.07
CA VAL A 1209 33.77 17.28 -55.23
C VAL A 1209 34.76 16.24 -55.73
N GLU A 1210 36.04 16.59 -55.83
CA GLU A 1210 37.10 15.70 -56.29
C GLU A 1210 37.31 14.53 -55.32
N GLN A 1211 37.45 14.82 -54.02
CA GLN A 1211 37.70 13.81 -52.98
C GLN A 1211 36.58 12.77 -52.88
N GLY A 1212 35.32 13.16 -53.07
CA GLY A 1212 34.20 12.24 -52.94
C GLY A 1212 33.80 11.51 -54.22
N ARG A 1213 34.27 11.94 -55.41
CA ARG A 1213 33.76 11.45 -56.71
C ARG A 1213 33.88 9.94 -56.86
N ASP A 1214 35.06 9.39 -56.58
CA ASP A 1214 35.34 7.98 -56.81
C ASP A 1214 34.80 7.09 -55.68
N PHE A 1215 34.75 7.62 -54.44
CA PHE A 1215 34.32 6.87 -53.27
C PHE A 1215 32.78 6.81 -53.13
N LEU A 1216 32.09 7.93 -53.34
CA LEU A 1216 30.63 8.02 -53.18
C LEU A 1216 29.87 7.78 -54.49
N GLY A 1217 30.54 7.95 -55.62
CA GLY A 1217 29.93 8.00 -56.94
C GLY A 1217 29.33 9.38 -57.27
N PRO A 1218 29.20 9.72 -58.57
CA PRO A 1218 28.86 11.07 -59.02
C PRO A 1218 27.46 11.55 -58.60
N ASP A 1219 26.52 10.63 -58.36
CA ASP A 1219 25.11 10.94 -58.06
C ASP A 1219 24.79 11.03 -56.56
N HIS A 1220 25.79 10.78 -55.70
CA HIS A 1220 25.60 10.80 -54.26
C HIS A 1220 25.05 12.16 -53.78
N PRO A 1221 24.04 12.19 -52.88
CA PRO A 1221 23.43 13.44 -52.41
C PRO A 1221 24.44 14.48 -51.88
N CYS A 1222 25.47 14.05 -51.14
CA CYS A 1222 26.52 14.98 -50.66
C CYS A 1222 27.24 15.71 -51.80
N LEU A 1223 27.60 15.01 -52.88
CA LEU A 1223 28.27 15.62 -54.04
C LEU A 1223 27.34 16.51 -54.85
N ARG A 1224 26.03 16.20 -54.88
CA ARG A 1224 25.03 17.10 -55.46
C ARG A 1224 24.96 18.42 -54.68
N SER A 1225 24.97 18.36 -53.35
CA SER A 1225 25.01 19.56 -52.50
C SER A 1225 26.30 20.35 -52.70
N ALA A 1226 27.46 19.69 -52.73
CA ALA A 1226 28.75 20.35 -52.97
C ALA A 1226 28.80 21.05 -54.34
N ARG A 1227 28.33 20.39 -55.41
CA ARG A 1227 28.24 20.99 -56.76
C ARG A 1227 27.27 22.17 -56.82
N ARG A 1228 26.14 22.10 -56.11
CA ARG A 1228 25.18 23.21 -56.03
C ARG A 1228 25.78 24.42 -55.30
N ALA A 1229 26.47 24.18 -54.20
CA ALA A 1229 27.20 25.23 -53.49
C ALA A 1229 28.28 25.84 -54.39
N LEU A 1230 29.06 25.00 -55.11
CA LEU A 1230 30.09 25.45 -56.05
C LEU A 1230 29.52 26.34 -57.15
N ALA A 1231 28.47 25.88 -57.82
CA ALA A 1231 27.80 26.65 -58.87
C ALA A 1231 27.33 28.02 -58.37
N THR A 1232 26.88 28.09 -57.11
CA THR A 1232 26.41 29.36 -56.56
C THR A 1232 27.55 30.31 -56.23
N VAL A 1233 28.64 29.82 -55.60
CA VAL A 1233 29.83 30.63 -55.31
C VAL A 1233 30.45 31.19 -56.60
N VAL A 1234 30.56 30.36 -57.65
CA VAL A 1234 31.06 30.79 -58.97
C VAL A 1234 30.15 31.87 -59.57
N SER A 1235 28.83 31.65 -59.59
CA SER A 1235 27.87 32.63 -60.14
C SER A 1235 27.86 33.96 -59.37
N ALA A 1236 28.08 33.94 -58.06
CA ALA A 1236 28.18 35.14 -57.23
C ALA A 1236 29.51 35.89 -57.42
N GLY A 1237 30.58 35.18 -57.79
CA GLY A 1237 31.88 35.78 -58.15
C GLY A 1237 31.89 36.43 -59.54
N GLU A 1238 31.08 35.93 -60.48
CA GLU A 1238 30.96 36.48 -61.85
C GLU A 1238 30.07 37.74 -61.92
N VAL A 1239 29.10 37.89 -61.01
CA VAL A 1239 28.22 39.07 -60.92
C VAL A 1239 28.81 40.08 -59.93
N THR A 1240 29.68 40.96 -60.43
CA THR A 1240 30.19 42.10 -59.65
C THR A 1240 29.05 43.06 -59.29
N GLY A 1241 28.59 42.99 -58.05
CA GLY A 1241 27.75 44.00 -57.42
C GLY A 1241 26.25 43.85 -57.71
N GLN A 1242 25.48 43.70 -56.62
CA GLN A 1242 24.01 43.69 -56.54
C GLN A 1242 23.31 42.39 -56.97
N SER A 1243 22.92 41.58 -55.97
CA SER A 1243 21.49 41.32 -55.74
C SER A 1243 21.25 40.67 -54.37
N ARG A 1244 20.21 41.17 -53.70
CA ARG A 1244 19.63 40.70 -52.44
C ARG A 1244 18.87 39.38 -52.65
N GLU A 1245 18.86 38.58 -51.58
CA GLU A 1245 17.77 37.68 -51.18
C GLU A 1245 17.21 36.74 -52.27
N SER A 1246 17.92 35.65 -52.56
CA SER A 1246 17.26 34.41 -53.02
C SER A 1246 17.48 33.31 -51.98
N GLY A 1247 16.41 32.93 -51.29
CA GLY A 1247 16.38 32.04 -50.11
C GLY A 1247 16.72 30.58 -50.37
N VAL A 1248 17.92 30.27 -50.88
CA VAL A 1248 18.47 28.92 -50.90
C VAL A 1248 19.57 28.86 -49.84
N SER A 1249 19.31 28.18 -48.72
CA SER A 1249 20.34 27.89 -47.71
C SER A 1249 21.40 26.98 -48.33
N PHE A 1250 22.66 27.39 -48.18
CA PHE A 1250 23.86 26.73 -48.70
C PHE A 1250 24.40 25.63 -47.78
N ASP A 1251 23.74 25.36 -46.65
CA ASP A 1251 24.31 24.60 -45.55
C ASP A 1251 24.07 23.10 -45.70
N PHE A 1252 25.14 22.31 -45.49
CA PHE A 1252 25.05 20.87 -45.33
C PHE A 1252 24.68 20.54 -43.88
N VAL A 1253 23.38 20.62 -43.57
CA VAL A 1253 22.81 20.35 -42.24
C VAL A 1253 22.37 18.90 -42.03
N ASP A 1254 22.59 18.04 -43.03
CA ASP A 1254 22.15 16.64 -43.01
C ASP A 1254 23.09 15.69 -42.25
N MET A 1255 24.09 16.23 -41.54
CA MET A 1255 24.97 15.43 -40.69
C MET A 1255 24.25 15.11 -39.38
N GLU A 1256 23.80 13.87 -39.24
CA GLU A 1256 23.22 13.38 -38.00
C GLU A 1256 24.25 12.58 -37.21
N VAL A 1257 24.27 12.75 -35.89
CA VAL A 1257 25.01 11.85 -35.00
C VAL A 1257 24.16 10.58 -34.81
N PRO A 1258 24.59 9.42 -35.33
CA PRO A 1258 23.85 8.17 -35.14
C PRO A 1258 23.87 7.77 -33.65
N GLU A 1259 22.85 7.05 -33.20
CA GLU A 1259 22.93 6.39 -31.89
C GLU A 1259 23.73 5.11 -32.11
N THR A 1260 24.94 5.06 -31.55
CA THR A 1260 25.92 3.98 -31.67
C THR A 1260 25.89 3.03 -30.49
#